data_AF-A0A939VTU1-F1
#
_entry.id   AF-A0A939VTU1-F1
#
_cell.length_a   1.000
_cell.length_b   1.000
_cell.length_c   1.000
_cell.angle_alpha   90.00
_cell.angle_beta   90.00
_cell.angle_gamma   90.00
#
_symmetry.space_group_name_H-M   'P 1'
#
loop_
_entity.id
_entity.type
_entity.pdbx_description
1 polymer ?
#
loop_
_entity_poly.entity_id
_entity_poly.type
_entity_poly.pdbx_seq_one_letter_code
_entity_poly.pdbx_strand_id
1 'polypeptide(L)'
;MNPEIISLNGKWEFFYSPLKFDPAKPLPETKEYTGKMMVPGYWDDHYELFDEEDFFGLTARFNPDYRKPHFPMGRSLTPHAASSFLIGTGYCRKVFVPQFEAGSQTVLTVGPAMWGCSVICNGKLAGTVTGYSTSTDFDLTGLLKSGTENELIIAVCNVHDDGGAYHRVDGSHDGIPFGARPGQHRGLAAQGYQSERGGIGGGVSLKITGKARIADWFVSFESGKMHWHAELVNGAGKTLGWKLKDGAAVLDSGEIPCRKNQFDWTTGKLPPKLWSDRDPELYTVELELSDGKKIMDSVSRKWGARTLGIKGSSILVNGLPTYFRGVTEHCYFAETCNPHFDKEKYLRDLGVLKAAGFNFIRCHTWCPPEPFYDACDELGFLIQTELPSVYSFAEAEAIIRLIRKHPCAVIFCEGNEKILDEKALKRLEKLVKMLHELAPGMLFNPQEAMRGIEYAFEPDQKIKTEPFPYDPARMNTVRKMTDVFGALFGGLFSYSHDEFPGVAKMEAMQKVYERPCLSHEIGILGGYLDFSLEKRYEGTFIGTDMFEAARENMSKHGVYQNERLYYERNCRFISSIRKQLIENIRSCPSIAGFDFLGGIDTHWHLIGYPCGIFNEFYEEKYGETIADVRRYNDETMLLCGAGNRRNRKAGSRFSEKILLSHYGAKDLKNGRLAWSAELEDGSLAASGETAVSKVKQGTVSELGTVSFPLPKWDKAHCITLRTVFSADGTTRENHWKIWVFPAVKTSIPAGVRVEKALSADTVKFLADGGAVLLTGGFPGQSMPENFRPHTSGRSIGHSGAIPHEHPLWKQFPVDGFADWQFFPMMTGSRSLISDPEMPEYRPLLELIPSFKLIKRKSLLSEFQVGKGRLMICGFHMQDSDPASVWMKYLLLEYLGRHDYAAAPEWTPEKLLMRLASAPKTAALLGKKIDAGGRPID
;
A
#
# COMPACT_ATOMS: atom_id res chain seq x y z
N MET A 1 1.64 -10.63 -48.64
CA MET A 1 0.90 -10.99 -47.42
C MET A 1 0.88 -9.77 -46.51
N ASN A 2 -0.25 -9.42 -45.89
CA ASN A 2 -0.30 -8.35 -44.89
C ASN A 2 0.33 -8.85 -43.58
N PRO A 3 0.86 -7.95 -42.72
CA PRO A 3 1.33 -8.35 -41.40
C PRO A 3 0.21 -9.06 -40.61
N GLU A 4 0.55 -10.15 -39.96
CA GLU A 4 -0.36 -11.04 -39.24
C GLU A 4 0.21 -11.33 -37.84
N ILE A 5 -0.68 -11.38 -36.83
CA ILE A 5 -0.34 -11.85 -35.49
C ILE A 5 -1.14 -13.12 -35.24
N ILE A 6 -0.43 -14.23 -35.05
CA ILE A 6 -1.01 -15.55 -34.78
C ILE A 6 -0.89 -15.82 -33.29
N SER A 7 -2.01 -16.03 -32.61
CA SER A 7 -1.98 -16.53 -31.24
C SER A 7 -1.51 -17.97 -31.23
N LEU A 8 -0.49 -18.26 -30.41
CA LEU A 8 -0.04 -19.62 -30.15
C LEU A 8 -0.53 -20.12 -28.79
N ASN A 9 -1.47 -19.43 -28.15
CA ASN A 9 -2.08 -19.87 -26.89
C ASN A 9 -2.81 -21.21 -27.03
N GLY A 10 -3.10 -21.84 -25.90
CA GLY A 10 -3.82 -23.11 -25.81
C GLY A 10 -3.01 -24.18 -25.08
N LYS A 11 -3.35 -25.45 -25.31
CA LYS A 11 -2.63 -26.59 -24.73
C LYS A 11 -1.33 -26.85 -25.48
N TRP A 12 -0.22 -26.85 -24.76
CA TRP A 12 1.11 -27.22 -25.24
C TRP A 12 1.52 -28.53 -24.60
N GLU A 13 2.36 -29.29 -25.28
CA GLU A 13 3.04 -30.44 -24.67
C GLU A 13 4.01 -29.93 -23.60
N PHE A 14 4.13 -30.65 -22.49
CA PHE A 14 4.90 -30.21 -21.34
C PHE A 14 5.80 -31.31 -20.79
N PHE A 15 7.03 -30.92 -20.45
CA PHE A 15 7.99 -31.76 -19.74
C PHE A 15 8.64 -30.95 -18.62
N TYR A 16 8.79 -31.55 -17.44
CA TYR A 16 9.52 -30.97 -16.31
C TYR A 16 10.85 -31.68 -16.10
N SER A 17 11.91 -30.91 -15.85
CA SER A 17 13.19 -31.41 -15.37
C SER A 17 13.58 -30.71 -14.07
N PRO A 18 14.10 -31.42 -13.05
CA PRO A 18 14.64 -30.79 -11.83
C PRO A 18 15.96 -30.04 -12.09
N LEU A 19 16.53 -30.19 -13.29
CA LEU A 19 17.79 -29.57 -13.68
C LEU A 19 17.57 -28.15 -14.18
N LYS A 20 18.59 -27.33 -13.99
CA LYS A 20 18.68 -26.02 -14.63
C LYS A 20 18.82 -26.20 -16.14
N PHE A 21 18.14 -25.35 -16.91
CA PHE A 21 18.31 -25.27 -18.34
C PHE A 21 19.77 -24.94 -18.70
N ASP A 22 20.35 -25.74 -19.59
CA ASP A 22 21.67 -25.55 -20.15
C ASP A 22 21.57 -25.70 -21.68
N PRO A 23 21.76 -24.62 -22.46
CA PRO A 23 21.64 -24.69 -23.92
C PRO A 23 22.71 -25.57 -24.59
N ALA A 24 23.76 -25.99 -23.86
CA ALA A 24 24.76 -26.92 -24.36
C ALA A 24 24.34 -28.41 -24.22
N LYS A 25 23.29 -28.70 -23.46
CA LYS A 25 22.77 -30.06 -23.28
C LYS A 25 21.68 -30.39 -24.32
N PRO A 26 21.48 -31.69 -24.64
CA PRO A 26 20.36 -32.10 -25.48
C PRO A 26 19.02 -31.65 -24.90
N LEU A 27 18.11 -31.25 -25.79
CA LEU A 27 16.71 -31.00 -25.43
C LEU A 27 15.98 -32.33 -25.15
N PRO A 28 14.87 -32.32 -24.39
CA PRO A 28 14.05 -33.50 -24.17
C PRO A 28 13.56 -34.09 -25.49
N GLU A 29 13.56 -35.42 -25.59
CA GLU A 29 12.96 -36.15 -26.70
C GLU A 29 11.44 -36.04 -26.68
N THR A 30 10.76 -36.12 -27.83
CA THR A 30 9.30 -35.99 -27.93
C THR A 30 8.53 -36.95 -27.00
N LYS A 31 9.06 -38.16 -26.77
CA LYS A 31 8.46 -39.16 -25.89
C LYS A 31 8.46 -38.78 -24.40
N GLU A 32 9.31 -37.83 -24.00
CA GLU A 32 9.42 -37.35 -22.62
C GLU A 32 8.34 -36.31 -22.28
N TYR A 33 7.70 -35.69 -23.28
CA TYR A 33 6.61 -34.75 -23.06
C TYR A 33 5.30 -35.50 -22.78
N THR A 34 5.17 -36.01 -21.55
CA THR A 34 3.99 -36.76 -21.10
C THR A 34 2.82 -35.85 -20.71
N GLY A 35 3.09 -34.60 -20.32
CA GLY A 35 2.09 -33.65 -19.84
C GLY A 35 1.51 -32.72 -20.92
N LYS A 36 0.38 -32.07 -20.61
CA LYS A 36 -0.20 -30.98 -21.42
C LYS A 36 -0.56 -29.79 -20.56
N MET A 37 0.12 -28.65 -20.75
CA MET A 37 -0.08 -27.43 -19.97
C MET A 37 -0.82 -26.37 -20.78
N MET A 38 -1.68 -25.57 -20.13
CA MET A 38 -2.23 -24.38 -20.76
C MET A 38 -1.17 -23.27 -20.84
N VAL A 39 -1.06 -22.61 -21.98
CA VAL A 39 -0.22 -21.42 -22.19
C VAL A 39 -1.13 -20.29 -22.72
N PRO A 40 -1.24 -19.13 -22.05
CA PRO A 40 -0.59 -18.80 -20.77
C PRO A 40 -1.07 -19.66 -19.61
N GLY A 41 -0.20 -19.82 -18.63
CA GLY A 41 -0.42 -20.65 -17.45
C GLY A 41 0.86 -20.88 -16.66
N TYR A 42 0.70 -21.31 -15.42
CA TYR A 42 1.77 -21.70 -14.52
C TYR A 42 1.65 -23.20 -14.25
N TRP A 43 2.75 -23.96 -14.33
CA TRP A 43 2.68 -25.41 -14.11
C TRP A 43 2.22 -25.77 -12.69
N ASP A 44 2.40 -24.84 -11.75
CA ASP A 44 1.88 -24.91 -10.39
C ASP A 44 0.34 -24.97 -10.30
N ASP A 45 -0.38 -24.50 -11.34
CA ASP A 45 -1.84 -24.51 -11.39
C ASP A 45 -2.41 -25.80 -12.01
N HIS A 46 -1.55 -26.69 -12.48
CA HIS A 46 -1.91 -27.87 -13.27
C HIS A 46 -1.53 -29.15 -12.52
N TYR A 47 -2.22 -29.44 -11.42
CA TYR A 47 -1.92 -30.60 -10.57
C TYR A 47 -2.03 -31.93 -11.33
N GLU A 48 -2.90 -31.99 -12.35
CA GLU A 48 -3.05 -33.14 -13.23
C GLU A 48 -1.77 -33.51 -13.99
N LEU A 49 -0.83 -32.57 -14.15
CA LEU A 49 0.50 -32.86 -14.72
C LEU A 49 1.35 -33.77 -13.82
N PHE A 50 0.99 -33.88 -12.54
CA PHE A 50 1.77 -34.56 -11.51
C PHE A 50 1.13 -35.85 -10.98
N ASP A 51 -0.04 -36.24 -11.51
CA ASP A 51 -0.78 -37.43 -11.08
C ASP A 51 -0.24 -38.75 -11.69
N GLU A 52 0.68 -38.69 -12.66
CA GLU A 52 1.30 -39.89 -13.27
C GLU A 52 2.59 -40.33 -12.55
N GLU A 53 2.77 -41.65 -12.39
CA GLU A 53 3.74 -42.33 -11.50
C GLU A 53 5.24 -41.96 -11.69
N ASP A 54 5.62 -41.26 -12.76
CA ASP A 54 7.01 -40.96 -13.11
C ASP A 54 7.56 -39.65 -12.51
N PHE A 55 6.70 -38.77 -11.98
CA PHE A 55 7.14 -37.47 -11.45
C PHE A 55 8.02 -37.60 -10.18
N PHE A 56 7.64 -38.48 -9.25
CA PHE A 56 8.47 -38.81 -8.07
C PHE A 56 9.69 -39.68 -8.45
N GLY A 57 9.64 -40.37 -9.60
CA GLY A 57 10.77 -41.10 -10.18
C GLY A 57 11.89 -40.19 -10.69
N LEU A 58 11.57 -38.95 -11.07
CA LEU A 58 12.51 -37.96 -11.64
C LEU A 58 13.29 -37.13 -10.60
N THR A 59 13.28 -37.45 -9.29
CA THR A 59 13.92 -36.63 -8.23
C THR A 59 13.46 -35.15 -8.24
N ALA A 60 12.14 -34.93 -8.27
CA ALA A 60 11.57 -33.58 -8.21
C ALA A 60 12.24 -32.70 -7.15
N ARG A 61 12.62 -31.48 -7.53
CA ARG A 61 13.28 -30.53 -6.63
C ARG A 61 12.23 -29.56 -6.12
N PHE A 62 12.08 -29.51 -4.81
CA PHE A 62 11.17 -28.58 -4.14
C PHE A 62 11.94 -27.39 -3.58
N ASN A 63 11.27 -26.24 -3.48
CA ASN A 63 11.85 -25.05 -2.89
C ASN A 63 12.28 -25.32 -1.44
N PRO A 64 13.59 -25.24 -1.13
CA PRO A 64 14.09 -25.46 0.22
C PRO A 64 13.63 -24.37 1.21
N ASP A 65 13.33 -23.15 0.73
CA ASP A 65 12.88 -22.03 1.56
C ASP A 65 11.40 -22.14 1.97
N TYR A 66 10.63 -22.98 1.26
CA TYR A 66 9.21 -23.20 1.54
C TYR A 66 9.01 -24.39 2.48
N ARG A 67 9.26 -24.17 3.79
CA ARG A 67 8.80 -25.06 4.88
C ARG A 67 8.16 -24.28 6.04
N LYS A 68 7.17 -24.95 6.64
CA LYS A 68 6.20 -24.55 7.68
C LYS A 68 6.48 -23.23 8.42
N PRO A 69 5.73 -22.17 8.11
CA PRO A 69 5.47 -21.11 9.07
C PRO A 69 4.83 -21.69 10.33
N HIS A 70 5.64 -21.79 11.38
CA HIS A 70 5.17 -21.90 12.74
C HIS A 70 4.72 -20.51 13.21
N PHE A 71 3.54 -20.36 13.81
CA PHE A 71 3.36 -19.90 15.21
C PHE A 71 1.89 -19.49 15.53
N PRO A 72 1.30 -19.93 16.68
CA PRO A 72 1.53 -21.16 17.43
C PRO A 72 0.27 -22.07 17.53
N MET A 73 0.48 -23.40 17.47
CA MET A 73 -0.50 -24.52 17.61
C MET A 73 -1.27 -24.86 16.30
N GLY A 74 -1.63 -26.12 16.00
CA GLY A 74 -1.58 -27.39 16.73
C GLY A 74 -1.10 -28.60 15.89
N ARG A 75 -0.78 -29.71 16.56
CA ARG A 75 -0.15 -30.91 15.99
C ARG A 75 -1.18 -31.85 15.33
N SER A 76 -1.35 -31.73 14.00
CA SER A 76 -1.62 -32.85 13.07
C SER A 76 -1.88 -32.33 11.65
N LEU A 77 -0.91 -32.53 10.74
CA LEU A 77 -1.03 -32.84 9.29
C LEU A 77 -2.29 -32.35 8.52
N THR A 78 -2.28 -31.63 7.37
CA THR A 78 -1.29 -31.15 6.36
C THR A 78 -2.02 -30.20 5.34
N PRO A 79 -1.38 -29.67 4.25
CA PRO A 79 -1.59 -28.31 3.72
C PRO A 79 -2.56 -28.22 2.52
N HIS A 80 -2.92 -27.00 2.10
CA HIS A 80 -3.29 -26.75 0.69
C HIS A 80 -2.32 -25.79 -0.02
N ALA A 81 -1.04 -26.14 0.04
CA ALA A 81 0.00 -25.72 -0.91
C ALA A 81 0.23 -26.84 -1.95
N ALA A 82 -0.80 -27.19 -2.72
CA ALA A 82 -0.78 -28.32 -3.65
C ALA A 82 -0.12 -28.03 -5.01
N SER A 83 0.72 -27.00 -5.12
CA SER A 83 1.99 -27.21 -5.82
C SER A 83 3.10 -27.12 -4.79
N SER A 84 3.80 -28.22 -4.62
CA SER A 84 5.09 -28.19 -3.97
C SER A 84 5.97 -27.29 -4.85
N PHE A 85 6.44 -26.12 -4.41
CA PHE A 85 7.15 -25.14 -5.25
C PHE A 85 8.29 -25.79 -6.03
N LEU A 86 7.99 -26.23 -7.25
CA LEU A 86 8.88 -27.06 -8.04
C LEU A 86 9.94 -26.15 -8.60
N ILE A 87 11.18 -26.40 -8.22
CA ILE A 87 12.33 -25.75 -8.84
C ILE A 87 12.81 -26.67 -9.95
N GLY A 88 12.93 -26.15 -11.15
CA GLY A 88 13.34 -26.90 -12.32
C GLY A 88 13.24 -26.07 -13.60
N THR A 89 13.23 -26.79 -14.70
CA THR A 89 12.93 -26.24 -16.01
C THR A 89 11.68 -26.92 -16.54
N GLY A 90 10.65 -26.12 -16.83
CA GLY A 90 9.49 -26.56 -17.59
C GLY A 90 9.70 -26.26 -19.07
N TYR A 91 9.57 -27.29 -19.90
CA TYR A 91 9.69 -27.22 -21.35
C TYR A 91 8.29 -27.28 -21.95
N CYS A 92 7.83 -26.16 -22.52
CA CYS A 92 6.59 -26.10 -23.28
C CYS A 92 6.91 -26.33 -24.76
N ARG A 93 6.38 -27.39 -25.35
CA ARG A 93 6.59 -27.75 -26.76
C ARG A 93 5.30 -27.58 -27.57
N LYS A 94 5.45 -27.00 -28.77
CA LYS A 94 4.38 -26.88 -29.76
C LYS A 94 4.91 -27.09 -31.17
N VAL A 95 4.15 -27.86 -31.94
CA VAL A 95 4.35 -28.01 -33.38
C VAL A 95 3.24 -27.26 -34.11
N PHE A 96 3.59 -26.47 -35.12
CA PHE A 96 2.64 -25.70 -35.91
C PHE A 96 3.16 -25.42 -37.33
N VAL A 97 2.25 -25.05 -38.24
CA VAL A 97 2.55 -24.80 -39.66
C VAL A 97 2.22 -23.35 -40.01
N PRO A 98 3.16 -22.40 -39.85
CA PRO A 98 2.96 -21.02 -40.27
C PRO A 98 3.08 -20.89 -41.79
N GLN A 99 2.34 -19.96 -42.38
CA GLN A 99 2.44 -19.61 -43.80
C GLN A 99 2.95 -18.18 -43.96
N PHE A 100 4.00 -18.00 -44.77
CA PHE A 100 4.57 -16.69 -45.07
C PHE A 100 5.45 -16.69 -46.33
N GLU A 101 5.73 -15.51 -46.88
CA GLU A 101 6.59 -15.36 -48.06
C GLU A 101 8.08 -15.47 -47.68
N ALA A 102 8.93 -15.94 -48.60
CA ALA A 102 10.37 -15.99 -48.36
C ALA A 102 10.97 -14.60 -48.03
N GLY A 103 11.77 -14.54 -46.96
CA GLY A 103 12.38 -13.31 -46.46
C GLY A 103 11.50 -12.48 -45.51
N SER A 104 10.29 -12.94 -45.20
CA SER A 104 9.43 -12.35 -44.16
C SER A 104 10.14 -12.32 -42.80
N GLN A 105 9.92 -11.28 -42.00
CA GLN A 105 10.39 -11.27 -40.61
C GLN A 105 9.36 -11.97 -39.73
N THR A 106 9.82 -12.83 -38.83
CA THR A 106 8.99 -13.59 -37.90
C THR A 106 9.48 -13.37 -36.47
N VAL A 107 8.64 -12.78 -35.62
CA VAL A 107 8.96 -12.44 -34.23
C VAL A 107 8.02 -13.18 -33.30
N LEU A 108 8.57 -13.92 -32.35
CA LEU A 108 7.81 -14.57 -31.31
C LEU A 108 7.79 -13.66 -30.07
N THR A 109 6.61 -13.21 -29.66
CA THR A 109 6.41 -12.56 -28.37
C THR A 109 6.03 -13.63 -27.36
N VAL A 110 6.84 -13.75 -26.31
CA VAL A 110 6.54 -14.57 -25.13
C VAL A 110 6.19 -13.60 -24.01
N GLY A 111 5.02 -13.76 -23.40
CA GLY A 111 4.62 -12.94 -22.27
C GLY A 111 5.51 -13.18 -21.04
N PRO A 112 5.32 -12.43 -19.94
CA PRO A 112 6.23 -12.46 -18.80
C PRO A 112 6.43 -13.89 -18.26
N ALA A 113 7.63 -14.43 -18.46
CA ALA A 113 8.02 -15.76 -18.00
C ALA A 113 8.70 -15.63 -16.65
N MET A 114 8.25 -16.41 -15.66
CA MET A 114 8.83 -16.32 -14.33
C MET A 114 10.33 -16.65 -14.35
N TRP A 115 11.14 -15.70 -13.87
CA TRP A 115 12.62 -15.67 -13.91
C TRP A 115 13.29 -15.58 -15.27
N GLY A 116 12.55 -15.83 -16.34
CA GLY A 116 13.00 -15.73 -17.72
C GLY A 116 12.75 -17.02 -18.49
N CYS A 117 13.13 -17.00 -19.76
CA CYS A 117 12.97 -18.16 -20.62
C CYS A 117 14.03 -18.21 -21.73
N SER A 118 14.18 -19.41 -22.30
CA SER A 118 14.93 -19.65 -23.52
C SER A 118 13.99 -20.18 -24.60
N VAL A 119 14.14 -19.66 -25.82
CA VAL A 119 13.32 -20.04 -26.97
C VAL A 119 14.16 -20.82 -27.96
N ILE A 120 13.70 -22.01 -28.33
CA ILE A 120 14.33 -22.89 -29.31
C ILE A 120 13.35 -23.15 -30.44
N CYS A 121 13.79 -22.94 -31.68
CA CYS A 121 13.01 -23.17 -32.88
C CYS A 121 13.75 -24.16 -33.78
N ASN A 122 13.12 -25.28 -34.13
CA ASN A 122 13.69 -26.34 -34.97
C ASN A 122 15.11 -26.77 -34.53
N GLY A 123 15.28 -26.99 -33.22
CA GLY A 123 16.55 -27.38 -32.60
C GLY A 123 17.61 -26.27 -32.48
N LYS A 124 17.31 -25.02 -32.87
CA LYS A 124 18.23 -23.88 -32.77
C LYS A 124 17.77 -22.87 -31.72
N LEU A 125 18.67 -22.45 -30.84
CA LEU A 125 18.40 -21.42 -29.84
C LEU A 125 18.19 -20.06 -30.54
N ALA A 126 17.01 -19.47 -30.36
CA ALA A 126 16.69 -18.12 -30.82
C ALA A 126 17.17 -17.05 -29.84
N GLY A 127 17.11 -17.32 -28.54
CA GLY A 127 17.62 -16.43 -27.51
C GLY A 127 17.26 -16.88 -26.09
N THR A 128 17.83 -16.18 -25.12
CA THR A 128 17.57 -16.35 -23.68
C THR A 128 17.39 -14.98 -23.04
N VAL A 129 16.39 -14.86 -22.18
CA VAL A 129 16.13 -13.66 -21.38
C VAL A 129 16.07 -14.00 -19.89
N THR A 130 16.39 -13.03 -19.04
CA THR A 130 16.22 -13.11 -17.58
C THR A 130 15.32 -11.97 -17.12
N GLY A 131 14.56 -12.21 -16.06
CA GLY A 131 13.54 -11.27 -15.58
C GLY A 131 12.13 -11.79 -15.83
N TYR A 132 11.14 -11.16 -15.20
CA TYR A 132 9.74 -11.62 -15.19
C TYR A 132 8.73 -10.48 -15.33
N SER A 133 9.21 -9.25 -15.55
CA SER A 133 8.37 -8.05 -15.46
C SER A 133 7.61 -7.71 -16.75
N THR A 134 8.12 -8.15 -17.90
CA THR A 134 7.59 -7.73 -19.22
C THR A 134 7.60 -8.90 -20.22
N SER A 135 6.79 -8.80 -21.27
CA SER A 135 6.89 -9.69 -22.42
C SER A 135 8.21 -9.48 -23.17
N THR A 136 8.73 -10.52 -23.80
CA THR A 136 9.98 -10.49 -24.57
C THR A 136 9.76 -10.97 -25.99
N ASP A 137 10.34 -10.24 -26.94
CA ASP A 137 10.35 -10.59 -28.36
C ASP A 137 11.61 -11.37 -28.73
N PHE A 138 11.44 -12.48 -29.47
CA PHE A 138 12.50 -13.32 -30.01
C PHE A 138 12.43 -13.34 -31.54
N ASP A 139 13.55 -13.08 -32.20
CA ASP A 139 13.62 -13.11 -33.65
C ASP A 139 13.76 -14.56 -34.15
N LEU A 140 12.71 -15.06 -34.82
CA LEU A 140 12.69 -16.38 -35.43
C LEU A 140 12.98 -16.34 -36.94
N THR A 141 13.35 -15.17 -37.47
CA THR A 141 13.60 -14.98 -38.90
C THR A 141 14.72 -15.90 -39.37
N GLY A 142 14.40 -16.75 -40.35
CA GLY A 142 15.33 -17.77 -40.87
C GLY A 142 15.44 -19.04 -40.02
N LEU A 143 14.81 -19.10 -38.84
CA LEU A 143 14.66 -20.32 -38.03
C LEU A 143 13.37 -21.07 -38.38
N LEU A 144 12.28 -20.35 -38.67
CA LEU A 144 11.01 -20.91 -39.13
C LEU A 144 11.03 -21.24 -40.63
N LYS A 145 10.30 -22.29 -41.00
CA LYS A 145 10.06 -22.75 -42.37
C LYS A 145 8.59 -22.53 -42.73
N SER A 146 8.33 -21.83 -43.83
CA SER A 146 6.96 -21.56 -44.30
C SER A 146 6.31 -22.82 -44.90
N GLY A 147 5.04 -23.05 -44.60
CA GLY A 147 4.24 -24.13 -45.18
C GLY A 147 4.60 -25.55 -44.72
N THR A 148 5.48 -25.68 -43.72
CA THR A 148 5.87 -26.97 -43.13
C THR A 148 5.71 -26.95 -41.61
N GLU A 149 5.76 -28.11 -40.98
CA GLU A 149 5.81 -28.21 -39.53
C GLU A 149 7.09 -27.55 -38.98
N ASN A 150 6.91 -26.81 -37.89
CA ASN A 150 7.97 -26.20 -37.11
C ASN A 150 7.78 -26.59 -35.65
N GLU A 151 8.88 -26.95 -35.01
CA GLU A 151 8.91 -27.21 -33.58
C GLU A 151 9.40 -25.97 -32.83
N LEU A 152 8.63 -25.58 -31.83
CA LEU A 152 8.95 -24.50 -30.91
C LEU A 152 8.97 -25.07 -29.48
N ILE A 153 10.07 -24.84 -28.78
CA ILE A 153 10.25 -25.19 -27.38
C ILE A 153 10.57 -23.90 -26.61
N ILE A 154 9.78 -23.64 -25.57
CA ILE A 154 10.06 -22.57 -24.60
C ILE A 154 10.45 -23.25 -23.29
N ALA A 155 11.71 -23.08 -22.89
CA ALA A 155 12.23 -23.54 -21.61
C ALA A 155 12.10 -22.39 -20.60
N VAL A 156 11.21 -22.53 -19.63
CA VAL A 156 11.07 -21.62 -18.50
C VAL A 156 11.80 -22.23 -17.31
N CYS A 157 12.76 -21.51 -16.74
CA CYS A 157 13.65 -22.02 -15.71
C CYS A 157 13.58 -21.14 -14.47
N ASN A 158 13.13 -21.72 -13.36
CA ASN A 158 13.12 -21.08 -12.04
C ASN A 158 14.26 -21.58 -11.12
N VAL A 159 15.21 -22.38 -11.65
CA VAL A 159 16.42 -22.80 -10.92
C VAL A 159 17.46 -21.69 -10.84
N HIS A 160 17.97 -21.43 -9.63
CA HIS A 160 19.10 -20.53 -9.35
C HIS A 160 20.43 -21.30 -9.20
N ASP A 161 21.55 -20.69 -9.59
CA ASP A 161 22.85 -21.36 -9.83
C ASP A 161 23.64 -21.83 -8.60
N ASP A 162 23.33 -21.41 -7.37
CA ASP A 162 24.38 -21.46 -6.33
C ASP A 162 23.93 -21.73 -4.89
N GLY A 163 22.64 -21.96 -4.60
CA GLY A 163 22.20 -22.18 -3.21
C GLY A 163 22.58 -21.00 -2.27
N GLY A 164 22.74 -19.80 -2.84
CA GLY A 164 23.37 -18.68 -2.17
C GLY A 164 23.10 -17.33 -2.85
N ALA A 165 21.84 -16.93 -2.89
CA ALA A 165 21.38 -15.60 -2.52
C ALA A 165 21.88 -14.28 -3.16
N TYR A 166 22.99 -14.15 -3.90
CA TYR A 166 23.52 -12.79 -4.18
C TYR A 166 24.21 -12.56 -5.53
N HIS A 167 24.20 -13.50 -6.47
CA HIS A 167 25.02 -13.36 -7.68
C HIS A 167 24.23 -13.54 -8.99
N ARG A 168 23.82 -12.41 -9.60
CA ARG A 168 23.63 -12.37 -11.06
C ARG A 168 25.00 -12.19 -11.72
N VAL A 169 25.25 -12.97 -12.78
CA VAL A 169 26.53 -13.10 -13.51
C VAL A 169 27.03 -11.77 -14.10
N ASP A 170 26.14 -10.78 -14.29
CA ASP A 170 26.47 -9.46 -14.84
C ASP A 170 26.98 -8.45 -13.78
N GLY A 171 27.10 -8.84 -12.50
CA GLY A 171 27.54 -7.96 -11.42
C GLY A 171 26.54 -6.85 -11.08
N SER A 172 25.30 -6.94 -11.56
CA SER A 172 24.27 -5.91 -11.38
C SER A 172 23.64 -5.87 -9.99
N HIS A 173 24.09 -6.69 -9.04
CA HIS A 173 23.47 -6.81 -7.72
C HIS A 173 23.76 -5.59 -6.82
N ASP A 174 22.69 -5.02 -6.27
CA ASP A 174 22.66 -4.06 -5.19
C ASP A 174 22.88 -4.75 -3.83
N GLY A 175 23.15 -3.97 -2.78
CA GLY A 175 23.36 -4.48 -1.43
C GLY A 175 22.15 -5.22 -0.86
N ILE A 176 22.29 -5.71 0.36
CA ILE A 176 21.28 -6.48 1.09
C ILE A 176 20.03 -5.59 1.31
N PRO A 177 18.84 -5.91 0.75
CA PRO A 177 17.62 -5.17 1.07
C PRO A 177 17.34 -5.28 2.58
N PHE A 178 17.03 -4.18 3.26
CA PHE A 178 16.80 -4.25 4.71
C PHE A 178 15.46 -4.94 5.01
N GLY A 179 15.50 -5.98 5.85
CA GLY A 179 14.39 -6.91 6.06
C GLY A 179 14.40 -8.12 5.11
N ALA A 180 15.39 -8.21 4.21
CA ALA A 180 15.75 -9.45 3.53
C ALA A 180 16.52 -10.37 4.50
N ARG A 181 15.95 -11.53 4.83
CA ARG A 181 16.70 -12.65 5.40
C ARG A 181 17.79 -13.05 4.39
N PRO A 182 18.94 -13.59 4.83
CA PRO A 182 19.80 -14.35 3.92
C PRO A 182 18.94 -15.39 3.20
N GLY A 183 18.81 -15.33 1.86
CA GLY A 183 17.85 -16.13 1.11
C GLY A 183 16.61 -15.38 0.55
N GLN A 184 16.41 -14.10 0.88
CA GLN A 184 15.22 -13.35 0.49
C GLN A 184 15.49 -12.44 -0.72
N HIS A 185 15.05 -12.88 -1.90
CA HIS A 185 15.50 -12.34 -3.21
C HIS A 185 14.41 -11.69 -4.07
N ARG A 186 13.19 -11.52 -3.55
CA ARG A 186 12.00 -11.47 -4.40
C ARG A 186 11.12 -10.27 -4.08
N GLY A 187 10.74 -9.53 -5.12
CA GLY A 187 9.66 -8.54 -5.04
C GLY A 187 8.33 -9.23 -4.70
N LEU A 188 7.33 -8.46 -4.25
CA LEU A 188 6.04 -8.99 -3.79
C LEU A 188 5.16 -9.59 -4.92
N ALA A 189 5.59 -9.44 -6.18
CA ALA A 189 4.80 -9.68 -7.39
C ALA A 189 4.42 -11.15 -7.72
N ALA A 190 5.00 -12.14 -7.04
CA ALA A 190 4.72 -13.54 -7.30
C ALA A 190 4.12 -14.17 -6.05
N GLN A 191 2.82 -14.52 -6.08
CA GLN A 191 2.08 -15.23 -5.01
C GLN A 191 2.65 -15.08 -3.59
N GLY A 192 2.81 -13.81 -3.18
CA GLY A 192 3.48 -13.40 -1.98
C GLY A 192 4.97 -13.80 -1.84
N TYR A 193 5.64 -13.07 -0.96
CA TYR A 193 6.93 -13.38 -0.34
C TYR A 193 7.45 -14.83 -0.53
N GLN A 194 8.46 -15.03 -1.40
CA GLN A 194 9.17 -16.30 -1.66
C GLN A 194 8.56 -17.28 -2.69
N SER A 195 7.57 -16.90 -3.49
CA SER A 195 7.11 -17.76 -4.60
C SER A 195 8.20 -18.02 -5.65
N GLU A 196 8.36 -19.28 -6.09
CA GLU A 196 9.24 -19.68 -7.20
C GLU A 196 8.49 -20.23 -8.41
N ARG A 197 7.20 -19.92 -8.57
CA ARG A 197 6.40 -20.49 -9.64
C ARG A 197 7.04 -20.36 -11.01
N GLY A 198 6.78 -21.34 -11.88
CA GLY A 198 7.21 -21.28 -13.26
C GLY A 198 6.05 -21.36 -14.23
N GLY A 199 6.15 -20.56 -15.29
CA GLY A 199 5.07 -20.38 -16.24
C GLY A 199 5.27 -19.15 -17.09
N ILE A 200 4.29 -18.92 -17.97
CA ILE A 200 4.25 -17.82 -18.93
C ILE A 200 2.93 -17.07 -18.72
N GLY A 201 3.02 -15.84 -18.22
CA GLY A 201 1.89 -14.90 -18.18
C GLY A 201 1.66 -14.26 -19.56
N GLY A 202 0.49 -13.70 -19.82
CA GLY A 202 0.20 -12.91 -21.04
C GLY A 202 0.14 -13.67 -22.37
N GLY A 203 0.64 -14.91 -22.43
CA GLY A 203 0.52 -15.82 -23.56
C GLY A 203 1.71 -15.78 -24.51
N VAL A 204 1.54 -16.40 -25.67
CA VAL A 204 2.56 -16.50 -26.72
C VAL A 204 1.93 -16.18 -28.07
N SER A 205 2.57 -15.31 -28.85
CA SER A 205 2.11 -14.96 -30.20
C SER A 205 3.26 -14.86 -31.19
N LEU A 206 3.00 -15.21 -32.45
CA LEU A 206 3.92 -15.05 -33.56
C LEU A 206 3.46 -13.91 -34.44
N LYS A 207 4.27 -12.85 -34.56
CA LYS A 207 4.09 -11.78 -35.53
C LYS A 207 4.86 -12.12 -36.81
N ILE A 208 4.15 -12.19 -37.93
CA ILE A 208 4.69 -12.36 -39.27
C ILE A 208 4.51 -11.05 -40.02
N THR A 209 5.57 -10.54 -40.62
CA THR A 209 5.56 -9.29 -41.39
C THR A 209 6.10 -9.53 -42.80
N GLY A 210 6.21 -8.49 -43.62
CA GLY A 210 6.97 -8.51 -44.85
C GLY A 210 8.49 -8.61 -44.62
N LYS A 211 9.28 -8.13 -45.58
CA LYS A 211 10.76 -8.21 -45.52
C LYS A 211 11.41 -7.19 -44.58
N ALA A 212 10.61 -6.40 -43.88
CA ALA A 212 11.04 -5.35 -42.95
C ALA A 212 9.98 -5.21 -41.85
N ARG A 213 10.39 -4.80 -40.65
CA ARG A 213 9.47 -4.62 -39.51
C ARG A 213 9.77 -3.36 -38.70
N ILE A 214 8.76 -2.89 -37.98
CA ILE A 214 8.90 -1.86 -36.94
C ILE A 214 9.26 -2.60 -35.65
N ALA A 215 10.47 -2.38 -35.15
CA ALA A 215 11.00 -3.06 -33.97
C ALA A 215 10.55 -2.37 -32.67
N ASP A 216 10.56 -1.04 -32.64
CA ASP A 216 10.09 -0.26 -31.50
C ASP A 216 9.66 1.13 -31.95
N TRP A 217 8.80 1.77 -31.17
CA TRP A 217 8.35 3.13 -31.42
C TRP A 217 7.70 3.73 -30.17
N PHE A 218 7.74 5.06 -30.08
CA PHE A 218 6.94 5.82 -29.11
C PHE A 218 6.72 7.25 -29.60
N VAL A 219 5.75 7.92 -28.98
CA VAL A 219 5.51 9.36 -29.19
C VAL A 219 5.48 10.03 -27.82
N SER A 220 6.36 11.00 -27.60
CA SER A 220 6.30 11.86 -26.42
C SER A 220 5.70 13.24 -26.77
N PHE A 221 5.22 13.95 -25.76
CA PHE A 221 4.64 15.28 -25.93
C PHE A 221 5.34 16.29 -25.02
N GLU A 222 6.16 17.15 -25.61
CA GLU A 222 6.99 18.11 -24.87
C GLU A 222 7.06 19.44 -25.59
N SER A 223 7.05 20.53 -24.82
CA SER A 223 7.16 21.89 -25.37
C SER A 223 6.12 22.20 -26.46
N GLY A 224 4.91 21.63 -26.34
CA GLY A 224 3.83 21.79 -27.31
C GLY A 224 4.14 21.18 -28.67
N LYS A 225 4.89 20.08 -28.71
CA LYS A 225 5.18 19.31 -29.94
C LYS A 225 5.11 17.81 -29.65
N MET A 226 4.72 17.05 -30.66
CA MET A 226 4.85 15.59 -30.63
C MET A 226 6.24 15.22 -31.13
N HIS A 227 6.97 14.44 -30.35
CA HIS A 227 8.29 13.90 -30.71
C HIS A 227 8.12 12.41 -30.94
N TRP A 228 8.41 12.00 -32.17
CA TRP A 228 8.19 10.65 -32.65
C TRP A 228 9.52 9.93 -32.74
N HIS A 229 9.53 8.68 -32.33
CA HIS A 229 10.66 7.78 -32.46
C HIS A 229 10.22 6.46 -33.11
N ALA A 230 11.04 5.94 -34.02
CA ALA A 230 10.85 4.62 -34.60
C ALA A 230 12.19 3.92 -34.86
N GLU A 231 12.27 2.66 -34.44
CA GLU A 231 13.33 1.71 -34.74
C GLU A 231 12.81 0.65 -35.72
N LEU A 232 13.56 0.37 -36.78
CA LEU A 232 13.17 -0.52 -37.87
C LEU A 232 14.21 -1.63 -38.08
N VAL A 233 13.77 -2.78 -38.55
CA VAL A 233 14.64 -3.83 -39.09
C VAL A 233 14.42 -3.92 -40.60
N ASN A 234 15.51 -3.88 -41.36
CA ASN A 234 15.51 -3.84 -42.84
C ASN A 234 14.67 -2.68 -43.42
N GLY A 235 14.64 -1.54 -42.75
CA GLY A 235 13.86 -0.36 -43.15
C GLY A 235 14.49 0.46 -44.27
N ALA A 236 15.80 0.35 -44.51
CA ALA A 236 16.47 1.12 -45.56
C ALA A 236 15.85 0.89 -46.95
N GLY A 237 15.52 1.98 -47.66
CA GLY A 237 14.85 1.97 -48.95
C GLY A 237 13.32 1.85 -48.89
N LYS A 238 12.73 1.79 -47.70
CA LYS A 238 11.28 1.73 -47.46
C LYS A 238 10.70 3.11 -47.13
N THR A 239 9.39 3.20 -46.93
CA THR A 239 8.71 4.41 -46.47
C THR A 239 7.95 4.12 -45.18
N LEU A 240 8.11 4.96 -44.17
CA LEU A 240 7.35 4.91 -42.92
C LEU A 240 6.27 5.99 -42.96
N GLY A 241 5.01 5.58 -43.11
CA GLY A 241 3.85 6.44 -42.92
C GLY A 241 3.45 6.50 -41.44
N TRP A 242 2.95 7.65 -41.00
CA TRP A 242 2.43 7.86 -39.65
C TRP A 242 1.10 8.62 -39.68
N LYS A 243 0.21 8.32 -38.74
CA LYS A 243 -1.09 9.00 -38.57
C LYS A 243 -1.43 9.17 -37.10
N LEU A 244 -2.05 10.30 -36.78
CA LEU A 244 -2.75 10.56 -35.52
C LEU A 244 -4.24 10.68 -35.81
N LYS A 245 -5.06 9.93 -35.09
CA LYS A 245 -6.52 9.86 -35.31
C LYS A 245 -7.32 10.08 -34.04
N ASP A 246 -8.48 10.72 -34.21
CA ASP A 246 -9.56 10.76 -33.23
C ASP A 246 -10.76 9.98 -33.80
N GLY A 247 -11.00 8.78 -33.27
CA GLY A 247 -11.88 7.80 -33.90
C GLY A 247 -11.48 7.53 -35.36
N ALA A 248 -12.38 7.88 -36.29
CA ALA A 248 -12.14 7.75 -37.73
C ALA A 248 -11.45 8.97 -38.37
N ALA A 249 -11.44 10.13 -37.70
CA ALA A 249 -10.88 11.37 -38.25
C ALA A 249 -9.35 11.36 -38.15
N VAL A 250 -8.66 11.70 -39.25
CA VAL A 250 -7.20 11.88 -39.26
C VAL A 250 -6.88 13.32 -38.89
N LEU A 251 -6.24 13.52 -37.74
CA LEU A 251 -5.85 14.83 -37.23
C LEU A 251 -4.52 15.29 -37.85
N ASP A 252 -3.57 14.36 -37.98
CA ASP A 252 -2.29 14.61 -38.61
C ASP A 252 -1.74 13.34 -39.26
N SER A 253 -0.92 13.50 -40.30
CA SER A 253 -0.30 12.38 -41.00
C SER A 253 0.89 12.83 -41.83
N GLY A 254 1.81 11.91 -42.09
CA GLY A 254 2.93 12.15 -42.98
C GLY A 254 3.67 10.86 -43.33
N GLU A 255 4.73 11.00 -44.11
CA GLU A 255 5.56 9.90 -44.59
C GLU A 255 7.04 10.26 -44.51
N ILE A 256 7.88 9.27 -44.22
CA ILE A 256 9.33 9.41 -44.12
C ILE A 256 10.01 8.36 -44.99
N PRO A 257 10.77 8.77 -46.02
CA PRO A 257 11.65 7.86 -46.75
C PRO A 257 12.76 7.34 -45.84
N CYS A 258 12.80 6.03 -45.62
CA CYS A 258 13.70 5.40 -44.67
C CYS A 258 15.10 5.22 -45.27
N ARG A 259 16.05 6.09 -44.92
CA ARG A 259 17.47 5.96 -45.31
C ARG A 259 18.33 5.17 -44.32
N LYS A 260 17.83 5.01 -43.11
CA LYS A 260 18.46 4.30 -41.97
C LYS A 260 17.41 3.46 -41.26
N ASN A 261 17.76 2.86 -40.13
CA ASN A 261 16.87 2.01 -39.35
C ASN A 261 16.36 2.67 -38.05
N GLN A 262 16.68 3.95 -37.82
CA GLN A 262 16.22 4.68 -36.63
C GLN A 262 15.90 6.13 -36.99
N PHE A 263 14.74 6.63 -36.56
CA PHE A 263 14.23 7.94 -36.92
C PHE A 263 13.67 8.67 -35.72
N ASP A 264 13.98 9.96 -35.66
CA ASP A 264 13.40 10.92 -34.75
C ASP A 264 12.86 12.08 -35.58
N TRP A 265 11.60 12.46 -35.35
CA TRP A 265 11.00 13.62 -36.01
C TRP A 265 10.00 14.32 -35.10
N THR A 266 9.64 15.55 -35.44
CA THR A 266 8.68 16.33 -34.67
C THR A 266 7.53 16.80 -35.53
N THR A 267 6.33 16.84 -34.97
CA THR A 267 5.15 17.38 -35.63
C THR A 267 4.49 18.44 -34.76
N GLY A 268 3.91 19.45 -35.42
CA GLY A 268 3.40 20.66 -34.77
C GLY A 268 1.87 20.71 -34.62
N LYS A 269 1.13 19.78 -35.27
CA LYS A 269 -0.33 19.73 -35.07
C LYS A 269 -0.63 19.08 -33.74
N LEU A 270 -1.32 19.82 -32.88
CA LEU A 270 -1.63 19.38 -31.52
C LEU A 270 -2.97 18.66 -31.50
N PRO A 271 -3.12 17.63 -30.65
CA PRO A 271 -4.43 17.08 -30.35
C PRO A 271 -5.33 18.15 -29.70
N PRO A 272 -6.66 18.10 -29.93
CA PRO A 272 -7.59 19.11 -29.44
C PRO A 272 -7.68 19.16 -27.90
N LYS A 273 -7.45 18.04 -27.23
CA LYS A 273 -7.42 17.91 -25.76
C LYS A 273 -6.19 17.13 -25.31
N LEU A 274 -5.64 17.53 -24.17
CA LEU A 274 -4.54 16.83 -23.51
C LEU A 274 -5.10 15.79 -22.52
N TRP A 275 -4.41 14.67 -22.40
CA TRP A 275 -4.66 13.65 -21.41
C TRP A 275 -4.29 14.15 -20.00
N SER A 276 -5.10 13.83 -18.99
CA SER A 276 -4.82 14.06 -17.57
C SER A 276 -5.61 13.10 -16.68
N ASP A 277 -5.44 13.21 -15.36
CA ASP A 277 -6.22 12.46 -14.38
C ASP A 277 -7.71 12.83 -14.32
N ARG A 278 -8.08 13.98 -14.90
CA ARG A 278 -9.47 14.47 -14.99
C ARG A 278 -10.07 14.23 -16.36
N ASP A 279 -9.26 14.42 -17.39
CA ASP A 279 -9.63 14.34 -18.80
C ASP A 279 -8.74 13.29 -19.49
N PRO A 280 -9.04 11.98 -19.36
CA PRO A 280 -8.21 10.90 -19.91
C PRO A 280 -8.40 10.71 -21.43
N GLU A 281 -8.25 11.78 -22.20
CA GLU A 281 -8.47 11.79 -23.65
C GLU A 281 -7.38 11.03 -24.40
N LEU A 282 -7.79 10.06 -25.23
CA LEU A 282 -6.89 9.15 -25.95
C LEU A 282 -7.15 9.19 -27.47
N TYR A 283 -6.07 9.32 -28.23
CA TYR A 283 -6.03 9.28 -29.68
C TYR A 283 -5.43 7.96 -30.16
N THR A 284 -5.62 7.62 -31.43
CA THR A 284 -4.94 6.47 -32.04
C THR A 284 -3.75 6.94 -32.85
N VAL A 285 -2.56 6.41 -32.54
CA VAL A 285 -1.35 6.56 -33.34
C VAL A 285 -1.16 5.30 -34.19
N GLU A 286 -0.98 5.47 -35.50
CA GLU A 286 -0.70 4.40 -36.46
C GLU A 286 0.64 4.65 -37.15
N LEU A 287 1.47 3.62 -37.29
CA LEU A 287 2.65 3.60 -38.15
C LEU A 287 2.52 2.48 -39.17
N GLU A 288 2.88 2.75 -40.42
CA GLU A 288 2.85 1.80 -41.53
C GLU A 288 4.18 1.84 -42.28
N LEU A 289 4.90 0.72 -42.33
CA LEU A 289 6.14 0.57 -43.08
C LEU A 289 5.82 -0.09 -44.43
N SER A 290 6.19 0.54 -45.55
CA SER A 290 5.85 0.09 -46.90
C SER A 290 7.06 0.01 -47.85
N ASP A 291 6.99 -0.91 -48.81
CA ASP A 291 7.90 -1.06 -49.95
C ASP A 291 7.13 -0.76 -51.24
N GLY A 292 7.23 0.48 -51.73
CA GLY A 292 6.32 0.98 -52.77
C GLY A 292 4.87 0.93 -52.31
N LYS A 293 4.03 0.13 -52.98
CA LYS A 293 2.60 -0.05 -52.62
C LYS A 293 2.35 -1.19 -51.64
N LYS A 294 3.37 -1.97 -51.28
CA LYS A 294 3.22 -3.17 -50.44
C LYS A 294 3.50 -2.82 -48.98
N ILE A 295 2.53 -3.04 -48.10
CA ILE A 295 2.71 -2.90 -46.66
C ILE A 295 3.63 -4.03 -46.16
N MET A 296 4.70 -3.66 -45.47
CA MET A 296 5.63 -4.58 -44.82
C MET A 296 5.20 -4.86 -43.38
N ASP A 297 4.88 -3.81 -42.62
CA ASP A 297 4.46 -3.93 -41.22
C ASP A 297 3.57 -2.73 -40.85
N SER A 298 2.73 -2.90 -39.84
CA SER A 298 1.89 -1.82 -39.30
C SER A 298 1.66 -2.02 -37.82
N VAL A 299 1.64 -0.92 -37.07
CA VAL A 299 1.35 -0.89 -35.63
C VAL A 299 0.37 0.22 -35.33
N SER A 300 -0.50 0.01 -34.35
CA SER A 300 -1.52 0.96 -33.93
C SER A 300 -1.68 0.90 -32.42
N ARG A 301 -1.73 2.05 -31.75
CA ARG A 301 -1.96 2.12 -30.30
C ARG A 301 -2.76 3.35 -29.90
N LYS A 302 -3.51 3.22 -28.80
CA LYS A 302 -4.01 4.38 -28.06
C LYS A 302 -2.86 5.16 -27.41
N TRP A 303 -2.98 6.48 -27.39
CA TRP A 303 -1.97 7.40 -26.92
C TRP A 303 -2.61 8.71 -26.44
N GLY A 304 -2.07 9.30 -25.37
CA GLY A 304 -2.54 10.57 -24.81
C GLY A 304 -1.42 11.60 -24.73
N ALA A 305 -1.68 12.82 -25.22
CA ALA A 305 -0.72 13.92 -25.09
C ALA A 305 -0.80 14.55 -23.71
N ARG A 306 0.30 14.59 -22.97
CA ARG A 306 0.37 15.28 -21.68
C ARG A 306 1.76 15.80 -21.39
N THR A 307 1.86 16.83 -20.55
CA THR A 307 3.15 17.32 -20.04
C THR A 307 3.26 17.13 -18.54
N LEU A 308 4.47 16.80 -18.08
CA LEU A 308 4.84 16.74 -16.68
C LEU A 308 5.85 17.84 -16.36
N GLY A 309 5.82 18.32 -15.13
CA GLY A 309 6.79 19.29 -14.65
C GLY A 309 6.76 19.46 -13.14
N ILE A 310 7.69 20.25 -12.63
CA ILE A 310 7.81 20.55 -11.22
C ILE A 310 7.91 22.06 -11.01
N LYS A 311 7.28 22.58 -9.96
CA LYS A 311 7.39 23.97 -9.56
C LYS A 311 7.39 24.09 -8.04
N GLY A 312 8.56 24.36 -7.47
CA GLY A 312 8.75 24.31 -6.02
C GLY A 312 8.44 22.91 -5.51
N SER A 313 7.50 22.81 -4.57
CA SER A 313 7.02 21.54 -4.01
C SER A 313 5.85 20.91 -4.79
N SER A 314 5.40 21.50 -5.89
CA SER A 314 4.26 20.98 -6.67
C SER A 314 4.70 20.18 -7.87
N ILE A 315 3.99 19.08 -8.13
CA ILE A 315 4.00 18.38 -9.41
C ILE A 315 2.94 19.02 -10.31
N LEU A 316 3.30 19.25 -11.58
CA LEU A 316 2.45 19.83 -12.59
C LEU A 316 2.05 18.78 -13.62
N VAL A 317 0.76 18.67 -13.89
CA VAL A 317 0.21 17.91 -15.04
C VAL A 317 -0.43 18.93 -15.96
N ASN A 318 0.03 19.01 -17.21
CA ASN A 318 -0.42 20.02 -18.18
C ASN A 318 -0.28 21.47 -17.66
N GLY A 319 0.76 21.73 -16.86
CA GLY A 319 1.02 23.04 -16.25
C GLY A 319 0.18 23.34 -14.99
N LEU A 320 -0.73 22.44 -14.59
CA LEU A 320 -1.59 22.61 -13.41
C LEU A 320 -1.02 21.87 -12.19
N PRO A 321 -0.90 22.54 -11.02
CA PRO A 321 -0.54 21.86 -9.77
C PRO A 321 -1.55 20.75 -9.47
N THR A 322 -1.07 19.52 -9.41
CA THR A 322 -1.90 18.34 -9.19
C THR A 322 -1.43 17.66 -7.91
N TYR A 323 -2.37 17.44 -6.99
CA TYR A 323 -2.09 16.71 -5.76
C TYR A 323 -2.31 15.22 -5.99
N PHE A 324 -1.29 14.42 -5.74
CA PHE A 324 -1.32 12.98 -5.99
C PHE A 324 -1.96 12.29 -4.79
N ARG A 325 -3.16 11.76 -4.98
CA ARG A 325 -3.94 11.05 -3.96
C ARG A 325 -3.83 9.57 -4.31
N GLY A 326 -2.94 8.90 -3.59
CA GLY A 326 -2.43 7.59 -3.96
C GLY A 326 -2.86 6.44 -3.07
N VAL A 327 -2.80 5.26 -3.65
CA VAL A 327 -2.76 3.97 -2.94
C VAL A 327 -1.60 3.13 -3.45
N THR A 328 -1.09 2.26 -2.59
CA THR A 328 -0.10 1.25 -2.97
C THR A 328 -0.79 0.02 -3.58
N GLU A 329 -0.34 -0.39 -4.76
CA GLU A 329 -0.70 -1.64 -5.45
C GLU A 329 0.44 -2.65 -5.26
N HIS A 330 0.11 -3.83 -4.76
CA HIS A 330 1.09 -4.80 -4.28
C HIS A 330 1.06 -6.13 -5.03
N CYS A 331 0.39 -6.21 -6.17
CA CYS A 331 0.21 -7.45 -6.91
C CYS A 331 -0.52 -8.52 -6.07
N TYR A 332 -1.56 -8.10 -5.33
CA TYR A 332 -2.36 -9.01 -4.52
C TYR A 332 -3.73 -9.22 -5.16
N PHE A 333 -3.99 -10.46 -5.56
CA PHE A 333 -5.25 -10.86 -6.20
C PHE A 333 -5.83 -12.02 -5.41
N ALA A 334 -6.79 -11.76 -4.52
CA ALA A 334 -7.27 -12.76 -3.55
C ALA A 334 -7.82 -14.05 -4.21
N GLU A 335 -8.39 -13.93 -5.41
CA GLU A 335 -9.01 -15.04 -6.14
C GLU A 335 -7.99 -15.90 -6.90
N THR A 336 -7.02 -15.27 -7.57
CA THR A 336 -6.11 -15.94 -8.52
C THR A 336 -4.68 -16.03 -8.03
N CYS A 337 -4.29 -15.18 -7.08
CA CYS A 337 -2.92 -14.86 -6.68
C CYS A 337 -2.00 -14.40 -7.83
N ASN A 338 -2.53 -14.22 -9.04
CA ASN A 338 -1.76 -13.94 -10.25
C ASN A 338 -2.20 -12.61 -10.87
N PRO A 339 -1.26 -11.80 -11.41
CA PRO A 339 -1.60 -10.67 -12.25
C PRO A 339 -2.63 -11.03 -13.31
N HIS A 340 -3.58 -10.13 -13.54
CA HIS A 340 -4.56 -10.30 -14.59
C HIS A 340 -3.98 -9.81 -15.91
N PHE A 341 -4.27 -10.53 -16.98
CA PHE A 341 -4.01 -10.07 -18.35
C PHE A 341 -5.32 -9.68 -19.05
N ASP A 342 -6.34 -9.37 -18.24
CA ASP A 342 -7.66 -8.89 -18.67
C ASP A 342 -7.83 -7.43 -18.21
N LYS A 343 -7.88 -6.52 -19.19
CA LYS A 343 -8.10 -5.09 -18.97
C LYS A 343 -9.43 -4.82 -18.25
N GLU A 344 -10.48 -5.57 -18.58
CA GLU A 344 -11.82 -5.32 -18.03
C GLU A 344 -11.88 -5.57 -16.52
N LYS A 345 -11.07 -6.50 -16.01
CA LYS A 345 -10.93 -6.68 -14.56
C LYS A 345 -10.29 -5.46 -13.90
N TYR A 346 -9.22 -4.93 -14.47
CA TYR A 346 -8.60 -3.71 -13.95
C TYR A 346 -9.53 -2.50 -14.03
N LEU A 347 -10.32 -2.36 -15.10
CA LEU A 347 -11.32 -1.29 -15.20
C LEU A 347 -12.35 -1.35 -14.06
N ARG A 348 -12.82 -2.55 -13.69
CA ARG A 348 -13.75 -2.74 -12.57
C ARG A 348 -13.09 -2.43 -11.22
N ASP A 349 -11.96 -3.08 -10.95
CA ASP A 349 -11.31 -3.06 -9.65
C ASP A 349 -10.74 -1.64 -9.35
N LEU A 350 -10.00 -1.06 -10.30
CA LEU A 350 -9.45 0.29 -10.17
C LEU A 350 -10.54 1.37 -10.27
N GLY A 351 -11.67 1.07 -10.90
CA GLY A 351 -12.85 1.94 -10.92
C GLY A 351 -13.39 2.26 -9.53
N VAL A 352 -13.32 1.32 -8.58
CA VAL A 352 -13.68 1.54 -7.17
C VAL A 352 -12.76 2.58 -6.54
N LEU A 353 -11.45 2.43 -6.73
CA LEU A 353 -10.46 3.39 -6.23
C LEU A 353 -10.67 4.79 -6.85
N LYS A 354 -10.99 4.85 -8.15
CA LYS A 354 -11.28 6.12 -8.83
C LYS A 354 -12.52 6.79 -8.24
N ALA A 355 -13.57 6.02 -7.97
CA ALA A 355 -14.80 6.52 -7.33
C ALA A 355 -14.52 7.08 -5.92
N ALA A 356 -13.57 6.49 -5.19
CA ALA A 356 -13.11 6.93 -3.87
C ALA A 356 -12.21 8.19 -3.88
N GLY A 357 -11.94 8.77 -5.07
CA GLY A 357 -11.21 10.03 -5.21
C GLY A 357 -9.71 9.87 -5.46
N PHE A 358 -9.20 8.64 -5.54
CA PHE A 358 -7.80 8.37 -5.90
C PHE A 358 -7.53 8.74 -7.36
N ASN A 359 -6.35 9.29 -7.60
CA ASN A 359 -5.86 9.60 -8.94
C ASN A 359 -4.42 9.12 -9.18
N PHE A 360 -3.78 8.53 -8.17
CA PHE A 360 -2.41 8.03 -8.23
C PHE A 360 -2.36 6.58 -7.75
N ILE A 361 -1.51 5.76 -8.36
CA ILE A 361 -1.22 4.39 -7.90
C ILE A 361 0.29 4.20 -7.91
N ARG A 362 0.81 3.70 -6.81
CA ARG A 362 2.21 3.29 -6.67
C ARG A 362 2.29 1.77 -6.78
N CYS A 363 2.99 1.25 -7.78
CA CYS A 363 3.19 -0.18 -7.96
C CYS A 363 4.40 -0.65 -7.15
N HIS A 364 4.17 -1.25 -5.98
CA HIS A 364 5.21 -1.60 -5.02
C HIS A 364 6.11 -2.75 -5.51
N THR A 365 7.38 -2.46 -5.79
CA THR A 365 8.41 -3.41 -6.20
C THR A 365 8.04 -4.28 -7.41
N TRP A 366 7.23 -3.77 -8.34
CA TRP A 366 6.82 -4.53 -9.53
C TRP A 366 6.35 -3.66 -10.69
N CYS A 367 6.45 -4.21 -11.89
CA CYS A 367 5.84 -3.65 -13.09
C CYS A 367 4.55 -4.44 -13.43
N PRO A 368 3.37 -3.81 -13.40
CA PRO A 368 2.14 -4.41 -13.88
C PRO A 368 2.19 -4.83 -15.36
N PRO A 369 1.32 -5.77 -15.78
CA PRO A 369 1.20 -6.11 -17.19
C PRO A 369 0.52 -4.98 -18.00
N GLU A 370 0.72 -4.97 -19.31
CA GLU A 370 0.21 -3.92 -20.21
C GLU A 370 -1.30 -3.59 -20.08
N PRO A 371 -2.21 -4.58 -19.89
CA PRO A 371 -3.63 -4.30 -19.66
C PRO A 371 -3.94 -3.47 -18.41
N PHE A 372 -3.06 -3.47 -17.40
CA PHE A 372 -3.19 -2.59 -16.23
C PHE A 372 -2.99 -1.12 -16.64
N TYR A 373 -1.95 -0.85 -17.43
CA TYR A 373 -1.67 0.50 -17.90
C TYR A 373 -2.71 0.99 -18.89
N ASP A 374 -3.23 0.13 -19.78
CA ASP A 374 -4.34 0.48 -20.67
C ASP A 374 -5.60 0.87 -19.85
N ALA A 375 -5.92 0.13 -18.79
CA ALA A 375 -7.02 0.48 -17.90
C ALA A 375 -6.77 1.82 -17.16
N CYS A 376 -5.53 2.07 -16.73
CA CYS A 376 -5.13 3.32 -16.09
C CYS A 376 -5.16 4.53 -17.04
N ASP A 377 -4.81 4.33 -18.31
CA ASP A 377 -4.91 5.34 -19.37
C ASP A 377 -6.37 5.76 -19.57
N GLU A 378 -7.30 4.79 -19.60
CA GLU A 378 -8.74 5.02 -19.79
C GLU A 378 -9.41 5.63 -18.54
N LEU A 379 -9.00 5.21 -17.33
CA LEU A 379 -9.54 5.73 -16.06
C LEU A 379 -8.94 7.08 -15.63
N GLY A 380 -7.82 7.48 -16.23
CA GLY A 380 -7.07 8.66 -15.81
C GLY A 380 -6.40 8.48 -14.46
N PHE A 381 -5.62 7.41 -14.28
CA PHE A 381 -4.71 7.24 -13.15
C PHE A 381 -3.30 7.72 -13.51
N LEU A 382 -2.61 8.30 -12.54
CA LEU A 382 -1.19 8.63 -12.58
C LEU A 382 -0.44 7.48 -11.92
N ILE A 383 0.56 6.90 -12.57
CA ILE A 383 1.24 5.69 -12.09
C ILE A 383 2.70 5.97 -11.77
N GLN A 384 3.13 5.50 -10.61
CA GLN A 384 4.53 5.25 -10.30
C GLN A 384 4.84 3.76 -10.48
N THR A 385 5.71 3.46 -11.44
CA THR A 385 6.20 2.10 -11.66
C THR A 385 7.53 1.93 -10.92
N GLU A 386 7.59 0.98 -9.98
CA GLU A 386 8.84 0.59 -9.33
C GLU A 386 9.47 -0.60 -10.04
N LEU A 387 10.80 -0.63 -10.02
CA LEU A 387 11.51 -1.84 -10.41
C LEU A 387 11.32 -2.95 -9.36
N PRO A 388 11.39 -4.22 -9.79
CA PRO A 388 11.54 -5.35 -8.88
C PRO A 388 12.66 -5.14 -7.86
N SER A 389 12.56 -5.74 -6.68
CA SER A 389 13.62 -5.67 -5.66
C SER A 389 14.99 -6.12 -6.21
N VAL A 390 15.01 -7.05 -7.17
CA VAL A 390 16.21 -7.51 -7.87
C VAL A 390 15.94 -7.49 -9.37
N TYR A 391 16.74 -6.73 -10.13
CA TYR A 391 16.56 -6.54 -11.57
C TYR A 391 17.91 -6.35 -12.31
N SER A 392 17.95 -6.70 -13.60
CA SER A 392 19.06 -6.37 -14.50
C SER A 392 18.81 -5.04 -15.24
N PHE A 393 19.85 -4.40 -15.76
CA PHE A 393 19.66 -3.20 -16.59
C PHE A 393 18.84 -3.48 -17.86
N ALA A 394 18.91 -4.69 -18.40
CA ALA A 394 18.08 -5.09 -19.54
C ALA A 394 16.59 -5.17 -19.15
N GLU A 395 16.28 -5.69 -17.96
CA GLU A 395 14.91 -5.71 -17.43
C GLU A 395 14.41 -4.28 -17.15
N ALA A 396 15.25 -3.40 -16.60
CA ALA A 396 14.90 -1.98 -16.43
C ALA A 396 14.63 -1.28 -17.77
N GLU A 397 15.47 -1.50 -18.79
CA GLU A 397 15.24 -0.97 -20.13
C GLU A 397 13.92 -1.47 -20.71
N ALA A 398 13.62 -2.77 -20.58
CA ALA A 398 12.37 -3.36 -21.06
C ALA A 398 11.14 -2.74 -20.37
N ILE A 399 11.21 -2.53 -19.05
CA ILE A 399 10.17 -1.84 -18.28
C ILE A 399 9.99 -0.40 -18.78
N ILE A 400 11.07 0.37 -18.94
CA ILE A 400 10.99 1.76 -19.42
C ILE A 400 10.35 1.81 -20.82
N ARG A 401 10.75 0.90 -21.73
CA ARG A 401 10.19 0.80 -23.09
C ARG A 401 8.72 0.39 -23.11
N LEU A 402 8.26 -0.40 -22.15
CA LEU A 402 6.83 -0.72 -21.97
C LEU A 402 6.08 0.54 -21.53
N ILE A 403 6.46 1.13 -20.40
CA ILE A 403 5.65 2.16 -19.73
C ILE A 403 5.67 3.51 -20.46
N ARG A 404 6.72 3.83 -21.23
CA ARG A 404 6.81 5.09 -22.00
C ARG A 404 5.73 5.25 -23.06
N LYS A 405 5.05 4.16 -23.42
CA LYS A 405 3.96 4.14 -24.40
C LYS A 405 2.63 4.60 -23.79
N HIS A 406 2.55 4.64 -22.47
CA HIS A 406 1.33 4.92 -21.73
C HIS A 406 1.35 6.33 -21.15
N PRO A 407 0.34 7.18 -21.42
CA PRO A 407 0.22 8.41 -20.68
C PRO A 407 0.07 8.12 -19.18
N CYS A 408 -0.59 7.12 -18.65
CA CYS A 408 -0.71 6.99 -17.18
C CYS A 408 0.63 6.91 -16.40
N ALA A 409 1.71 6.38 -17.00
CA ALA A 409 3.02 6.23 -16.36
C ALA A 409 3.76 7.58 -16.20
N VAL A 410 3.75 8.15 -14.99
CA VAL A 410 4.31 9.50 -14.71
C VAL A 410 5.63 9.50 -13.97
N ILE A 411 5.86 8.49 -13.13
CA ILE A 411 7.05 8.39 -12.28
C ILE A 411 7.66 7.01 -12.47
N PHE A 412 8.97 6.98 -12.72
CA PHE A 412 9.76 5.77 -12.66
C PHE A 412 10.59 5.77 -11.38
N CYS A 413 10.59 4.64 -10.66
CA CYS A 413 11.21 4.54 -9.35
C CYS A 413 12.17 3.33 -9.27
N GLU A 414 13.31 3.54 -8.62
CA GLU A 414 14.35 2.49 -8.46
C GLU A 414 13.86 1.30 -7.63
N GLY A 415 13.00 1.54 -6.65
CA GLY A 415 12.50 0.49 -5.77
C GLY A 415 12.12 1.00 -4.37
N ASN A 416 12.14 0.07 -3.42
CA ASN A 416 11.62 0.27 -2.07
C ASN A 416 12.68 -0.03 -1.00
N GLU A 417 12.91 0.98 -0.15
CA GLU A 417 13.66 0.93 1.10
C GLU A 417 15.05 0.24 1.07
N LYS A 418 15.82 0.47 0.01
CA LYS A 418 17.23 0.06 -0.09
C LYS A 418 18.13 1.05 0.64
N ILE A 419 19.26 0.57 1.14
CA ILE A 419 20.28 1.46 1.72
C ILE A 419 20.98 2.19 0.58
N LEU A 420 20.89 3.53 0.57
CA LEU A 420 21.56 4.37 -0.42
C LEU A 420 23.01 4.66 0.01
N ASP A 421 23.86 3.66 -0.19
CA ASP A 421 25.31 3.80 -0.12
C ASP A 421 25.91 4.32 -1.44
N GLU A 422 27.22 4.50 -1.49
CA GLU A 422 27.92 5.02 -2.67
C GLU A 422 27.79 4.11 -3.90
N LYS A 423 27.57 2.80 -3.72
CA LYS A 423 27.37 1.85 -4.83
C LYS A 423 25.96 1.99 -5.40
N ALA A 424 24.95 2.09 -4.53
CA ALA A 424 23.57 2.34 -4.92
C ALA A 424 23.44 3.68 -5.67
N LEU A 425 24.10 4.74 -5.18
CA LEU A 425 24.11 6.06 -5.84
C LEU A 425 24.69 6.01 -7.26
N LYS A 426 25.79 5.26 -7.49
CA LYS A 426 26.35 5.09 -8.85
C LYS A 426 25.42 4.31 -9.78
N ARG A 427 24.71 3.32 -9.25
CA ARG A 427 23.70 2.57 -10.01
C ARG A 427 22.55 3.49 -10.41
N LEU A 428 22.10 4.34 -9.48
CA LEU A 428 21.06 5.34 -9.69
C LEU A 428 21.41 6.28 -10.84
N GLU A 429 22.65 6.80 -10.88
CA GLU A 429 23.13 7.65 -11.99
C GLU A 429 22.95 7.00 -13.36
N LYS A 430 23.32 5.71 -13.47
CA LYS A 430 23.17 4.95 -14.71
C LYS A 430 21.70 4.74 -15.07
N LEU A 431 20.86 4.47 -14.07
CA LEU A 431 19.42 4.27 -14.26
C LEU A 431 18.72 5.55 -14.73
N VAL A 432 19.02 6.69 -14.10
CA VAL A 432 18.45 8.00 -14.48
C VAL A 432 18.87 8.41 -15.88
N LYS A 433 20.14 8.17 -16.25
CA LYS A 433 20.60 8.40 -17.61
C LYS A 433 19.82 7.57 -18.62
N MET A 434 19.64 6.27 -18.36
CA MET A 434 18.86 5.36 -19.20
C MET A 434 17.39 5.82 -19.32
N LEU A 435 16.77 6.25 -18.22
CA LEU A 435 15.41 6.78 -18.22
C LEU A 435 15.28 7.99 -19.15
N HIS A 436 16.16 8.99 -19.03
CA HIS A 436 16.09 10.20 -19.84
C HIS A 436 16.38 9.95 -21.33
N GLU A 437 17.18 8.93 -21.66
CA GLU A 437 17.43 8.52 -23.04
C GLU A 437 16.21 7.80 -23.66
N LEU A 438 15.54 6.93 -22.89
CA LEU A 438 14.48 6.07 -23.40
C LEU A 438 13.07 6.67 -23.26
N ALA A 439 12.84 7.51 -22.26
CA ALA A 439 11.54 8.08 -21.94
C ALA A 439 11.70 9.54 -21.49
N PRO A 440 12.12 10.43 -22.40
CA PRO A 440 12.24 11.85 -22.09
C PRO A 440 10.89 12.38 -21.57
N GLY A 441 10.94 13.17 -20.50
CA GLY A 441 9.77 13.78 -19.87
C GLY A 441 9.11 12.97 -18.74
N MET A 442 9.52 11.72 -18.49
CA MET A 442 9.09 10.96 -17.31
C MET A 442 9.84 11.41 -16.05
N LEU A 443 9.15 11.55 -14.93
CA LEU A 443 9.75 11.98 -13.67
C LEU A 443 10.48 10.82 -12.99
N PHE A 444 11.55 11.13 -12.26
CA PHE A 444 12.29 10.13 -11.49
C PHE A 444 12.10 10.27 -9.98
N ASN A 445 11.88 9.12 -9.32
CA ASN A 445 11.92 8.96 -7.86
C ASN A 445 13.04 7.97 -7.49
N PRO A 446 13.98 8.37 -6.59
CA PRO A 446 15.17 7.57 -6.31
C PRO A 446 14.89 6.30 -5.53
N GLN A 447 13.85 6.29 -4.69
CA GLN A 447 13.27 5.14 -4.00
C GLN A 447 12.24 5.62 -2.98
N GLU A 448 11.45 4.68 -2.49
CA GLU A 448 10.62 4.86 -1.32
C GLU A 448 11.40 4.60 -0.03
N ALA A 449 11.26 5.52 0.94
CA ALA A 449 11.98 5.54 2.21
C ALA A 449 13.53 5.60 2.11
N MET A 450 14.10 6.77 2.44
CA MET A 450 15.48 7.13 2.13
C MET A 450 16.53 6.59 3.13
N ARG A 451 16.63 5.26 3.26
CA ARG A 451 17.63 4.60 4.12
C ARG A 451 19.06 4.94 3.69
N GLY A 452 19.96 5.09 4.65
CA GLY A 452 21.32 5.59 4.45
C GLY A 452 21.42 7.11 4.27
N ILE A 453 20.28 7.83 4.19
CA ILE A 453 20.22 9.29 4.07
C ILE A 453 19.41 9.93 5.20
N GLU A 454 18.28 9.35 5.60
CA GLU A 454 17.42 9.89 6.68
C GLU A 454 17.49 9.05 7.97
N TYR A 455 17.83 7.77 7.85
CA TYR A 455 17.95 6.82 8.94
C TYR A 455 18.70 5.57 8.44
N ALA A 456 18.96 4.61 9.33
CA ALA A 456 19.85 3.48 9.04
C ALA A 456 21.24 3.96 8.56
N PHE A 457 21.83 4.85 9.35
CA PHE A 457 23.13 5.44 9.07
C PHE A 457 24.27 4.45 9.35
N GLU A 458 25.33 4.53 8.55
CA GLU A 458 26.62 3.94 8.84
C GLU A 458 27.30 4.65 10.02
N PRO A 459 28.13 3.95 10.83
CA PRO A 459 28.68 4.49 12.07
C PRO A 459 29.41 5.84 11.95
N ASP A 460 30.12 6.07 10.85
CA ASP A 460 30.96 7.27 10.63
C ASP A 460 30.31 8.33 9.73
N GLN A 461 29.00 8.20 9.43
CA GLN A 461 28.30 9.18 8.60
C GLN A 461 28.16 10.54 9.28
N LYS A 462 28.40 11.61 8.51
CA LYS A 462 28.24 12.99 8.98
C LYS A 462 26.78 13.42 8.90
N ILE A 463 26.07 13.26 10.01
CA ILE A 463 24.63 13.60 10.09
C ILE A 463 24.40 15.02 10.62
N LYS A 464 23.35 15.67 10.11
CA LYS A 464 22.73 16.85 10.72
C LYS A 464 21.44 16.41 11.41
N THR A 465 21.16 16.91 12.62
CA THR A 465 20.00 16.48 13.42
C THR A 465 18.73 17.30 13.21
N GLU A 466 18.84 18.50 12.63
CA GLU A 466 17.73 19.44 12.44
C GLU A 466 17.53 19.78 10.95
N PRO A 467 16.28 19.88 10.45
CA PRO A 467 15.00 19.74 11.17
C PRO A 467 14.62 18.29 11.51
N PHE A 468 15.41 17.34 11.04
CA PHE A 468 15.41 15.92 11.40
C PHE A 468 16.82 15.35 11.12
N PRO A 469 17.17 14.16 11.64
CA PRO A 469 18.41 13.44 11.28
C PRO A 469 18.55 13.15 9.78
N TYR A 470 19.59 13.65 9.11
CA TYR A 470 19.92 13.27 7.73
C TYR A 470 21.40 13.47 7.38
N ASP A 471 21.88 12.76 6.35
CA ASP A 471 23.18 12.98 5.71
C ASP A 471 23.06 14.05 4.61
N PRO A 472 23.62 15.26 4.79
CA PRO A 472 23.50 16.35 3.83
C PRO A 472 24.29 16.11 2.54
N ALA A 473 25.37 15.33 2.58
CA ALA A 473 26.18 15.06 1.40
C ALA A 473 25.43 14.11 0.46
N ARG A 474 24.91 12.99 1.00
CA ARG A 474 24.11 12.05 0.20
C ARG A 474 22.79 12.66 -0.26
N MET A 475 22.11 13.44 0.58
CA MET A 475 20.90 14.18 0.18
C MET A 475 21.18 15.11 -1.00
N ASN A 476 22.27 15.88 -0.97
CA ASN A 476 22.65 16.76 -2.07
C ASN A 476 22.98 16.00 -3.37
N THR A 477 23.59 14.81 -3.27
CA THR A 477 23.87 13.95 -4.43
C THR A 477 22.57 13.45 -5.06
N VAL A 478 21.68 12.85 -4.27
CA VAL A 478 20.42 12.28 -4.77
C VAL A 478 19.50 13.36 -5.36
N ARG A 479 19.43 14.54 -4.73
CA ARG A 479 18.58 15.66 -5.20
C ARG A 479 18.91 16.10 -6.64
N LYS A 480 20.15 15.94 -7.10
CA LYS A 480 20.55 16.28 -8.48
C LYS A 480 19.99 15.32 -9.52
N MET A 481 19.63 14.11 -9.10
CA MET A 481 19.14 13.03 -9.95
C MET A 481 17.63 12.82 -9.82
N THR A 482 16.98 13.53 -8.88
CA THR A 482 15.60 13.29 -8.44
C THR A 482 14.69 14.46 -8.83
N ASP A 483 13.53 14.13 -9.39
CA ASP A 483 12.46 15.09 -9.63
C ASP A 483 11.45 15.12 -8.49
N VAL A 484 11.12 13.95 -7.93
CA VAL A 484 10.12 13.78 -6.87
C VAL A 484 10.65 12.79 -5.83
N PHE A 485 10.58 13.13 -4.54
CA PHE A 485 10.91 12.20 -3.47
C PHE A 485 9.68 11.44 -2.99
N GLY A 486 9.85 10.16 -2.67
CA GLY A 486 8.83 9.33 -2.03
C GLY A 486 8.85 9.35 -0.49
N ALA A 487 9.92 9.82 0.16
CA ALA A 487 10.02 9.74 1.62
C ALA A 487 9.74 11.06 2.33
N LEU A 488 8.94 10.97 3.40
CA LEU A 488 8.94 11.93 4.50
C LEU A 488 9.68 11.30 5.68
N PHE A 489 10.71 12.00 6.20
CA PHE A 489 11.62 11.55 7.27
C PHE A 489 11.15 10.32 8.05
N GLY A 490 11.81 9.19 7.79
CA GLY A 490 11.65 7.96 8.58
C GLY A 490 10.27 7.30 8.53
N GLY A 491 9.44 7.64 7.53
CA GLY A 491 8.07 7.15 7.46
C GLY A 491 7.19 7.69 8.59
N LEU A 492 7.33 8.99 8.91
CA LEU A 492 6.60 9.63 10.02
C LEU A 492 5.10 9.28 10.00
N PHE A 493 4.46 9.46 8.84
CA PHE A 493 3.03 9.16 8.64
C PHE A 493 2.73 7.69 8.32
N SER A 494 3.75 6.84 8.24
CA SER A 494 3.67 5.38 8.06
C SER A 494 3.71 4.61 9.38
N TYR A 495 4.27 5.22 10.44
CA TYR A 495 4.37 4.57 11.75
C TYR A 495 3.72 5.38 12.87
N SER A 496 3.57 6.69 12.69
CA SER A 496 3.01 7.61 13.70
C SER A 496 1.74 8.30 13.22
N HIS A 497 0.78 7.49 12.78
CA HIS A 497 -0.49 7.90 12.16
C HIS A 497 -1.38 8.81 13.00
N ASP A 498 -1.24 8.74 14.33
CA ASP A 498 -1.96 9.53 15.30
C ASP A 498 -1.24 10.82 15.69
N GLU A 499 -0.01 11.04 15.22
CA GLU A 499 0.78 12.21 15.54
C GLU A 499 0.78 13.22 14.39
N PHE A 500 0.63 14.50 14.74
CA PHE A 500 0.79 15.59 13.78
C PHE A 500 1.64 16.70 14.41
N PRO A 501 2.88 16.90 13.93
CA PRO A 501 3.77 17.93 14.48
C PRO A 501 3.32 19.36 14.16
N GLY A 502 2.30 19.52 13.31
CA GLY A 502 1.79 20.80 12.85
C GLY A 502 2.44 21.25 11.55
N VAL A 503 1.70 22.07 10.80
CA VAL A 503 2.09 22.56 9.46
C VAL A 503 3.47 23.20 9.49
N ALA A 504 3.76 24.11 10.43
CA ALA A 504 5.04 24.81 10.48
C ALA A 504 6.27 23.89 10.56
N LYS A 505 6.19 22.80 11.35
CA LYS A 505 7.27 21.82 11.45
C LYS A 505 7.37 20.98 10.18
N MET A 506 6.24 20.56 9.61
CA MET A 506 6.23 19.85 8.32
C MET A 506 6.85 20.68 7.19
N GLU A 507 6.50 21.97 7.09
CA GLU A 507 7.10 22.89 6.11
C GLU A 507 8.61 23.06 6.32
N ALA A 508 9.09 23.04 7.57
CA ALA A 508 10.53 23.08 7.85
C ALA A 508 11.24 21.80 7.42
N MET A 509 10.64 20.63 7.66
CA MET A 509 11.17 19.34 7.21
C MET A 509 11.22 19.24 5.69
N GLN A 510 10.14 19.65 5.00
CA GLN A 510 10.04 19.59 3.53
C GLN A 510 11.10 20.43 2.80
N LYS A 511 11.60 21.51 3.42
CA LYS A 511 12.69 22.32 2.86
C LYS A 511 14.00 21.57 2.66
N VAL A 512 14.22 20.43 3.33
CA VAL A 512 15.44 19.62 3.15
C VAL A 512 15.49 18.97 1.76
N TYR A 513 14.33 18.66 1.17
CA TYR A 513 14.26 17.98 -0.13
C TYR A 513 14.40 18.95 -1.31
N GLU A 514 13.87 20.18 -1.18
CA GLU A 514 13.85 21.23 -2.23
C GLU A 514 13.17 20.77 -3.55
N ARG A 515 12.36 19.72 -3.48
CA ARG A 515 11.63 19.09 -4.58
C ARG A 515 10.24 18.68 -4.07
N PRO A 516 9.27 18.39 -4.97
CA PRO A 516 8.03 17.74 -4.56
C PRO A 516 8.29 16.44 -3.80
N CYS A 517 7.45 16.18 -2.81
CA CYS A 517 7.49 14.97 -2.00
C CYS A 517 6.10 14.34 -1.95
N LEU A 518 6.03 13.06 -2.33
CA LEU A 518 4.90 12.17 -2.10
C LEU A 518 5.18 11.45 -0.80
N SER A 519 4.30 11.51 0.20
CA SER A 519 4.54 10.79 1.46
C SER A 519 4.32 9.30 1.27
N HIS A 520 5.38 8.48 1.39
CA HIS A 520 5.24 7.04 1.22
C HIS A 520 4.38 6.37 2.30
N GLU A 521 3.66 5.32 1.89
CA GLU A 521 3.04 4.31 2.75
C GLU A 521 2.38 4.89 3.99
N ILE A 522 1.58 5.94 3.82
CA ILE A 522 0.89 6.53 4.96
C ILE A 522 -0.16 5.53 5.44
N GLY A 523 -0.41 5.48 6.74
CA GLY A 523 -1.55 4.72 7.24
C GLY A 523 -1.37 3.20 7.21
N ILE A 524 -0.25 2.68 7.71
CA ILE A 524 -0.04 1.25 8.02
C ILE A 524 -0.90 0.83 9.23
N LEU A 525 -2.20 1.08 9.15
CA LEU A 525 -3.17 0.89 10.22
C LEU A 525 -3.46 -0.61 10.36
N GLY A 526 -3.22 -1.17 11.55
CA GLY A 526 -3.53 -2.56 11.87
C GLY A 526 -5.03 -2.82 11.89
N GLY A 527 -5.55 -3.44 10.84
CA GLY A 527 -6.94 -3.89 10.80
C GLY A 527 -7.17 -5.26 11.44
N TYR A 528 -8.44 -5.61 11.55
CA TYR A 528 -8.90 -6.92 12.01
C TYR A 528 -9.42 -7.76 10.85
N LEU A 529 -9.40 -9.09 11.00
CA LEU A 529 -9.89 -10.01 9.98
C LEU A 529 -11.42 -9.99 9.92
N ASP A 530 -12.00 -9.96 8.71
CA ASP A 530 -13.44 -10.15 8.49
C ASP A 530 -13.74 -11.63 8.26
N PHE A 531 -14.14 -12.35 9.30
CA PHE A 531 -14.44 -13.78 9.19
C PHE A 531 -15.61 -14.10 8.25
N SER A 532 -16.43 -13.12 7.86
CA SER A 532 -17.51 -13.35 6.90
C SER A 532 -17.01 -13.62 5.47
N LEU A 533 -15.75 -13.27 5.18
CA LEU A 533 -15.13 -13.46 3.87
C LEU A 533 -14.53 -14.85 3.67
N GLU A 534 -14.41 -15.67 4.73
CA GLU A 534 -13.76 -16.99 4.68
C GLU A 534 -14.23 -17.85 3.50
N LYS A 535 -15.54 -17.90 3.24
CA LYS A 535 -16.11 -18.71 2.14
C LYS A 535 -15.62 -18.29 0.74
N ARG A 536 -15.20 -17.04 0.56
CA ARG A 536 -14.65 -16.57 -0.73
C ARG A 536 -13.25 -17.10 -1.00
N TYR A 537 -12.58 -17.61 0.03
CA TYR A 537 -11.28 -18.24 -0.08
C TYR A 537 -11.37 -19.76 -0.30
N GLU A 538 -12.57 -20.35 -0.22
CA GLU A 538 -12.75 -21.77 -0.53
C GLU A 538 -12.38 -22.04 -2.00
N GLY A 539 -11.43 -22.96 -2.22
CA GLY A 539 -10.95 -23.33 -3.54
C GLY A 539 -9.96 -22.35 -4.19
N THR A 540 -9.59 -21.25 -3.53
CA THR A 540 -8.50 -20.36 -3.99
C THR A 540 -7.15 -20.87 -3.51
N PHE A 541 -6.06 -20.35 -4.09
CA PHE A 541 -4.70 -20.70 -3.67
C PHE A 541 -4.34 -20.22 -2.25
N ILE A 542 -5.04 -19.20 -1.75
CA ILE A 542 -4.80 -18.69 -0.39
C ILE A 542 -5.47 -19.61 0.64
N GLY A 543 -6.64 -20.15 0.30
CA GLY A 543 -7.40 -21.06 1.18
C GLY A 543 -7.91 -20.40 2.46
N THR A 544 -8.55 -21.20 3.31
CA THR A 544 -9.23 -20.74 4.53
C THR A 544 -8.36 -20.83 5.80
N ASP A 545 -7.15 -21.37 5.70
CA ASP A 545 -6.25 -21.67 6.84
C ASP A 545 -6.00 -20.46 7.76
N MET A 546 -5.92 -19.26 7.19
CA MET A 546 -5.75 -18.02 7.98
C MET A 546 -6.95 -17.79 8.92
N PHE A 547 -8.17 -18.02 8.44
CA PHE A 547 -9.39 -17.86 9.22
C PHE A 547 -9.50 -18.95 10.27
N GLU A 548 -9.20 -20.21 9.91
CA GLU A 548 -9.18 -21.32 10.86
C GLU A 548 -8.17 -21.08 11.99
N ALA A 549 -6.92 -20.73 11.66
CA ALA A 549 -5.88 -20.45 12.64
C ALA A 549 -6.24 -19.26 13.55
N ALA A 550 -6.82 -18.19 12.98
CA ALA A 550 -7.28 -17.06 13.77
C ALA A 550 -8.42 -17.47 14.73
N ARG A 551 -9.41 -18.25 14.24
CA ARG A 551 -10.51 -18.78 15.04
C ARG A 551 -10.01 -19.64 16.19
N GLU A 552 -9.10 -20.57 15.93
CA GLU A 552 -8.51 -21.43 16.97
C GLU A 552 -7.76 -20.61 18.02
N ASN A 553 -6.90 -19.68 17.58
CA ASN A 553 -6.14 -18.82 18.48
C ASN A 553 -7.06 -17.95 19.34
N MET A 554 -8.10 -17.35 18.76
CA MET A 554 -9.09 -16.57 19.50
C MET A 554 -9.92 -17.43 20.46
N SER A 555 -10.29 -18.64 20.05
CA SER A 555 -11.07 -19.58 20.88
C SER A 555 -10.26 -20.06 22.08
N LYS A 556 -8.98 -20.39 21.88
CA LYS A 556 -8.03 -20.74 22.95
C LYS A 556 -7.93 -19.67 24.03
N HIS A 557 -8.04 -18.40 23.64
CA HIS A 557 -7.95 -17.26 24.56
C HIS A 557 -9.32 -16.72 25.00
N GLY A 558 -10.42 -17.40 24.63
CA GLY A 558 -11.78 -17.06 25.04
C GLY A 558 -12.28 -15.73 24.51
N VAL A 559 -11.89 -15.34 23.28
CA VAL A 559 -12.31 -14.07 22.66
C VAL A 559 -12.94 -14.22 21.27
N TYR A 560 -13.08 -15.45 20.74
CA TYR A 560 -13.67 -15.68 19.41
C TYR A 560 -15.13 -15.20 19.31
N GLN A 561 -15.90 -15.30 20.39
CA GLN A 561 -17.27 -14.78 20.47
C GLN A 561 -17.38 -13.27 20.22
N ASN A 562 -16.26 -12.54 20.29
CA ASN A 562 -16.19 -11.11 20.02
C ASN A 562 -15.67 -10.79 18.60
N GLU A 563 -15.42 -11.78 17.73
CA GLU A 563 -14.76 -11.55 16.43
C GLU A 563 -15.42 -10.44 15.62
N ARG A 564 -16.75 -10.49 15.48
CA ARG A 564 -17.50 -9.51 14.70
C ARG A 564 -17.43 -8.13 15.34
N LEU A 565 -17.59 -8.07 16.67
CA LEU A 565 -17.50 -6.81 17.41
C LEU A 565 -16.11 -6.20 17.28
N TYR A 566 -15.04 -7.01 17.37
CA TYR A 566 -13.66 -6.55 17.22
C TYR A 566 -13.40 -6.01 15.82
N TYR A 567 -13.88 -6.70 14.79
CA TYR A 567 -13.81 -6.23 13.40
C TYR A 567 -14.53 -4.88 13.23
N GLU A 568 -15.80 -4.78 13.60
CA GLU A 568 -16.60 -3.56 13.41
C GLU A 568 -16.02 -2.35 14.17
N ARG A 569 -15.55 -2.56 15.40
CA ARG A 569 -14.94 -1.48 16.20
C ARG A 569 -13.57 -1.09 15.68
N ASN A 570 -12.78 -2.04 15.19
CA ASN A 570 -11.53 -1.73 14.51
C ASN A 570 -11.76 -0.92 13.22
N CYS A 571 -12.72 -1.30 12.37
CA CYS A 571 -13.02 -0.56 11.13
C CYS A 571 -13.37 0.92 11.40
N ARG A 572 -14.25 1.18 12.37
CA ARG A 572 -14.60 2.55 12.78
C ARG A 572 -13.38 3.31 13.32
N PHE A 573 -12.52 2.62 14.07
CA PHE A 573 -11.33 3.21 14.66
C PHE A 573 -10.28 3.61 13.60
N ILE A 574 -9.95 2.70 12.69
CA ILE A 574 -8.97 2.97 11.62
C ILE A 574 -9.50 4.01 10.62
N SER A 575 -10.80 4.03 10.33
CA SER A 575 -11.45 5.07 9.52
C SER A 575 -11.27 6.47 10.16
N SER A 576 -11.56 6.60 11.46
CA SER A 576 -11.39 7.86 12.20
C SER A 576 -9.94 8.37 12.16
N ILE A 577 -8.96 7.46 12.29
CA ILE A 577 -7.53 7.80 12.20
C ILE A 577 -7.13 8.16 10.77
N ARG A 578 -7.54 7.38 9.77
CA ARG A 578 -7.25 7.62 8.36
C ARG A 578 -7.75 9.00 7.91
N LYS A 579 -8.99 9.35 8.26
CA LYS A 579 -9.56 10.68 7.96
C LYS A 579 -8.68 11.79 8.51
N GLN A 580 -8.32 11.71 9.79
CA GLN A 580 -7.46 12.73 10.43
C GLN A 580 -6.07 12.79 9.79
N LEU A 581 -5.47 11.64 9.50
CA LEU A 581 -4.15 11.53 8.88
C LEU A 581 -4.12 12.25 7.52
N ILE A 582 -5.07 11.91 6.64
CA ILE A 582 -5.13 12.54 5.31
C ILE A 582 -5.44 14.03 5.43
N GLU A 583 -6.34 14.46 6.31
CA GLU A 583 -6.59 15.88 6.55
C GLU A 583 -5.36 16.65 7.03
N ASN A 584 -4.57 16.04 7.94
CA ASN A 584 -3.34 16.63 8.44
C ASN A 584 -2.30 16.79 7.32
N ILE A 585 -2.12 15.76 6.49
CA ILE A 585 -1.19 15.81 5.34
C ILE A 585 -1.68 16.85 4.32
N ARG A 586 -2.99 16.88 4.02
CA ARG A 586 -3.62 17.84 3.08
C ARG A 586 -3.61 19.28 3.58
N SER A 587 -3.34 19.50 4.87
CA SER A 587 -3.13 20.83 5.45
C SER A 587 -1.73 21.40 5.20
N CYS A 588 -0.77 20.56 4.78
CA CYS A 588 0.61 20.94 4.50
C CYS A 588 0.80 21.24 3.00
N PRO A 589 0.87 22.51 2.57
CA PRO A 589 0.97 22.88 1.16
C PRO A 589 2.28 22.42 0.49
N SER A 590 3.33 22.12 1.26
CA SER A 590 4.60 21.60 0.72
C SER A 590 4.59 20.11 0.39
N ILE A 591 3.58 19.34 0.79
CA ILE A 591 3.46 17.93 0.44
C ILE A 591 2.71 17.85 -0.90
N ALA A 592 3.28 17.19 -1.90
CA ALA A 592 2.71 17.09 -3.24
C ALA A 592 1.65 16.00 -3.38
N GLY A 593 1.65 15.04 -2.45
CA GLY A 593 0.78 13.90 -2.46
C GLY A 593 1.14 12.87 -1.41
N PHE A 594 0.50 11.72 -1.48
CA PHE A 594 0.77 10.55 -0.65
C PHE A 594 0.40 9.29 -1.41
N ASP A 595 0.97 8.14 -1.03
CA ASP A 595 0.33 6.84 -1.23
C ASP A 595 -0.05 6.24 0.12
N PHE A 596 -1.31 5.82 0.23
CA PHE A 596 -1.80 5.11 1.40
C PHE A 596 -1.45 3.63 1.26
N LEU A 597 -0.89 3.01 2.31
CA LEU A 597 -0.55 1.60 2.27
C LEU A 597 -1.83 0.76 2.22
N GLY A 598 -2.16 0.27 1.02
CA GLY A 598 -3.33 -0.55 0.73
C GLY A 598 -4.55 0.25 0.30
N GLY A 599 -4.88 0.20 -1.01
CA GLY A 599 -6.24 0.51 -1.45
C GLY A 599 -7.23 -0.56 -0.96
N ILE A 600 -6.79 -1.81 -0.98
CA ILE A 600 -7.48 -3.00 -0.49
C ILE A 600 -6.69 -3.67 0.63
N ASP A 601 -7.33 -4.56 1.38
CA ASP A 601 -6.62 -5.47 2.27
C ASP A 601 -5.76 -6.45 1.48
N THR A 602 -4.60 -6.79 2.03
CA THR A 602 -3.71 -7.78 1.43
C THR A 602 -3.30 -8.80 2.48
N HIS A 603 -3.48 -10.09 2.18
CA HIS A 603 -3.19 -11.18 3.12
C HIS A 603 -1.95 -11.98 2.74
N TRP A 604 -0.84 -11.31 2.42
CA TRP A 604 0.41 -12.01 2.15
C TRP A 604 0.83 -12.86 3.35
N HIS A 605 1.18 -14.12 3.09
CA HIS A 605 2.05 -14.95 3.94
C HIS A 605 1.67 -15.02 5.42
N LEU A 606 0.43 -15.44 5.69
CA LEU A 606 0.00 -16.00 6.98
C LEU A 606 0.06 -15.05 8.20
N ILE A 607 0.51 -13.81 8.00
CA ILE A 607 0.48 -12.75 8.99
C ILE A 607 -0.54 -11.67 8.64
N GLY A 608 -0.90 -11.48 7.36
CA GLY A 608 -1.90 -10.50 6.90
C GLY A 608 -1.54 -9.02 7.11
N TYR A 609 -1.81 -8.19 6.10
CA TYR A 609 -1.80 -6.73 6.12
C TYR A 609 -3.23 -6.20 5.86
N PRO A 610 -4.17 -6.40 6.81
CA PRO A 610 -5.51 -5.83 6.69
C PRO A 610 -5.48 -4.31 6.96
N CYS A 611 -4.77 -3.54 6.13
CA CYS A 611 -4.63 -2.08 6.25
C CYS A 611 -5.46 -1.29 5.22
N GLY A 612 -6.14 -1.99 4.32
CA GLY A 612 -6.87 -1.42 3.20
C GLY A 612 -8.00 -0.47 3.60
N ILE A 613 -8.33 0.42 2.67
CA ILE A 613 -9.56 1.23 2.73
C ILE A 613 -10.76 0.35 2.43
N PHE A 614 -10.64 -0.45 1.38
CA PHE A 614 -11.58 -1.50 1.00
C PHE A 614 -11.09 -2.86 1.50
N ASN A 615 -11.97 -3.86 1.53
CA ASN A 615 -11.53 -5.24 1.71
C ASN A 615 -10.74 -5.74 0.50
N GLU A 616 -10.18 -6.94 0.57
CA GLU A 616 -9.37 -7.60 -0.46
C GLU A 616 -10.08 -7.81 -1.81
N PHE A 617 -11.40 -7.56 -1.89
CA PHE A 617 -12.23 -7.71 -3.07
C PHE A 617 -12.78 -6.37 -3.58
N TYR A 618 -12.18 -5.24 -3.18
CA TYR A 618 -12.59 -3.88 -3.55
C TYR A 618 -14.01 -3.50 -3.05
N GLU A 619 -14.43 -4.04 -1.89
CA GLU A 619 -15.73 -3.73 -1.28
C GLU A 619 -15.56 -2.84 -0.04
N GLU A 620 -16.58 -2.03 0.25
CA GLU A 620 -16.60 -1.12 1.41
C GLU A 620 -16.49 -1.90 2.73
N LYS A 621 -15.60 -1.45 3.61
CA LYS A 621 -15.49 -1.99 4.96
C LYS A 621 -16.62 -1.48 5.85
N TYR A 622 -16.86 -2.18 6.96
CA TYR A 622 -17.91 -1.81 7.89
C TYR A 622 -17.82 -0.35 8.35
N GLY A 623 -18.90 0.40 8.12
CA GLY A 623 -19.10 1.74 8.68
C GLY A 623 -18.38 2.88 7.93
N GLU A 624 -17.81 2.64 6.75
CA GLU A 624 -17.26 3.69 5.90
C GLU A 624 -17.59 3.44 4.43
N THR A 625 -18.31 4.38 3.82
CA THR A 625 -18.67 4.31 2.40
C THR A 625 -17.69 5.09 1.52
N ILE A 626 -17.72 4.87 0.20
CA ILE A 626 -17.01 5.70 -0.79
C ILE A 626 -17.34 7.18 -0.60
N ALA A 627 -18.61 7.52 -0.31
CA ALA A 627 -19.00 8.90 -0.04
C ALA A 627 -18.30 9.49 1.19
N ASP A 628 -18.10 8.70 2.24
CA ASP A 628 -17.34 9.10 3.42
C ASP A 628 -15.85 9.29 3.09
N VAL A 629 -15.25 8.37 2.32
CA VAL A 629 -13.86 8.49 1.85
C VAL A 629 -13.67 9.77 1.04
N ARG A 630 -14.60 10.08 0.13
CA ARG A 630 -14.54 11.28 -0.70
C ARG A 630 -14.51 12.57 0.13
N ARG A 631 -15.19 12.64 1.29
CA ARG A 631 -15.14 13.84 2.14
C ARG A 631 -13.73 14.20 2.59
N TYR A 632 -12.82 13.22 2.68
CA TYR A 632 -11.43 13.44 3.04
C TYR A 632 -10.39 13.08 1.96
N ASN A 633 -10.80 12.65 0.76
CA ASN A 633 -9.89 12.22 -0.31
C ASN A 633 -10.23 12.81 -1.69
N ASP A 634 -11.13 13.79 -1.78
CA ASP A 634 -11.43 14.46 -3.06
C ASP A 634 -10.33 15.46 -3.49
N GLU A 635 -10.37 15.88 -4.76
CA GLU A 635 -9.47 16.91 -5.30
C GLU A 635 -9.60 18.25 -4.55
N THR A 636 -10.80 18.51 -4.01
CA THR A 636 -11.15 19.72 -3.26
C THR A 636 -11.88 19.32 -1.98
N MET A 637 -11.27 19.54 -0.82
CA MET A 637 -11.82 19.10 0.47
C MET A 637 -11.66 20.18 1.55
N LEU A 638 -12.62 20.20 2.48
CA LEU A 638 -12.63 21.05 3.66
C LEU A 638 -11.77 20.43 4.76
N LEU A 639 -10.98 21.27 5.45
CA LEU A 639 -10.13 20.87 6.56
C LEU A 639 -10.47 21.70 7.81
N CYS A 640 -10.22 21.12 8.99
CA CYS A 640 -10.32 21.82 10.26
C CYS A 640 -8.93 22.05 10.85
N GLY A 641 -8.61 23.31 11.18
CA GLY A 641 -7.32 23.72 11.78
C GLY A 641 -7.07 23.20 13.20
N ALA A 642 -8.03 22.46 13.77
CA ALA A 642 -7.91 21.82 15.07
C ALA A 642 -6.81 20.74 15.10
N GLY A 643 -6.48 20.13 13.95
CA GLY A 643 -5.64 18.93 13.90
C GLY A 643 -6.20 17.86 14.86
N ASN A 644 -5.32 17.29 15.70
CA ASN A 644 -5.70 16.27 16.68
C ASN A 644 -6.41 16.84 17.93
N ARG A 645 -6.56 18.17 18.05
CA ARG A 645 -7.19 18.79 19.22
C ARG A 645 -8.71 18.67 19.14
N ARG A 646 -9.28 17.59 19.68
CA ARG A 646 -10.73 17.36 19.64
C ARG A 646 -11.48 17.63 20.95
N ASN A 647 -10.78 17.69 22.07
CA ASN A 647 -11.36 17.98 23.38
C ASN A 647 -11.43 19.48 23.67
N ARG A 648 -12.53 19.95 24.27
CA ARG A 648 -12.78 21.34 24.67
C ARG A 648 -13.37 21.38 26.08
N LYS A 649 -13.17 22.51 26.76
CA LYS A 649 -13.72 22.77 28.08
C LYS A 649 -15.04 23.52 27.96
N ALA A 650 -16.09 23.07 28.64
CA ALA A 650 -17.36 23.78 28.73
C ALA A 650 -17.16 25.19 29.32
N GLY A 651 -17.91 26.17 28.84
CA GLY A 651 -17.74 27.58 29.20
C GLY A 651 -16.55 28.28 28.54
N SER A 652 -15.75 27.58 27.73
CA SER A 652 -14.70 28.21 26.90
C SER A 652 -15.27 28.68 25.55
N ARG A 653 -14.42 29.15 24.64
CA ARG A 653 -14.81 29.53 23.29
C ARG A 653 -14.24 28.54 22.29
N PHE A 654 -15.07 27.95 21.45
CA PHE A 654 -14.59 27.22 20.28
C PHE A 654 -14.08 28.24 19.25
N SER A 655 -12.89 28.02 18.70
CA SER A 655 -12.30 28.91 17.70
C SER A 655 -11.31 28.15 16.84
N GLU A 656 -11.70 27.76 15.62
CA GLU A 656 -10.83 27.02 14.72
C GLU A 656 -10.98 27.53 13.28
N LYS A 657 -9.87 27.53 12.54
CA LYS A 657 -9.85 27.86 11.13
C LYS A 657 -10.46 26.73 10.32
N ILE A 658 -11.26 27.07 9.33
CA ILE A 658 -11.69 26.16 8.27
C ILE A 658 -10.87 26.47 7.03
N LEU A 659 -10.23 25.45 6.50
CA LEU A 659 -9.38 25.56 5.31
C LEU A 659 -10.02 24.80 4.15
N LEU A 660 -9.64 25.17 2.93
CA LEU A 660 -9.96 24.43 1.72
C LEU A 660 -8.65 24.02 1.05
N SER A 661 -8.42 22.71 0.94
CA SER A 661 -7.37 22.17 0.10
C SER A 661 -7.95 22.00 -1.31
N HIS A 662 -7.55 22.86 -2.25
CA HIS A 662 -8.18 22.96 -3.56
C HIS A 662 -7.17 22.75 -4.69
N TYR A 663 -7.29 21.61 -5.36
CA TYR A 663 -6.50 21.22 -6.52
C TYR A 663 -7.42 20.91 -7.72
N GLY A 664 -8.55 21.61 -7.86
CA GLY A 664 -9.38 21.54 -9.06
C GLY A 664 -8.77 22.33 -10.22
N ALA A 665 -9.43 22.31 -11.38
CA ALA A 665 -8.89 22.84 -12.64
C ALA A 665 -8.88 24.38 -12.77
N LYS A 666 -9.53 25.12 -11.85
CA LYS A 666 -9.68 26.57 -11.94
C LYS A 666 -9.84 27.20 -10.56
N ASP A 667 -9.48 28.47 -10.44
CA ASP A 667 -9.79 29.28 -9.27
C ASP A 667 -11.31 29.30 -9.00
N LEU A 668 -11.71 29.18 -7.74
CA LEU A 668 -13.10 29.29 -7.29
C LEU A 668 -13.41 30.73 -6.89
N LYS A 669 -14.61 31.21 -7.24
CA LYS A 669 -15.07 32.57 -6.93
C LYS A 669 -16.43 32.56 -6.25
N ASN A 670 -16.75 33.65 -5.55
CA ASN A 670 -18.07 33.88 -4.93
C ASN A 670 -18.52 32.72 -4.04
N GLY A 671 -17.59 32.16 -3.29
CA GLY A 671 -17.84 31.03 -2.40
C GLY A 671 -18.63 31.43 -1.16
N ARG A 672 -19.31 30.47 -0.56
CA ARG A 672 -19.97 30.60 0.75
C ARG A 672 -19.58 29.42 1.61
N LEU A 673 -19.03 29.70 2.79
CA LEU A 673 -18.82 28.71 3.84
C LEU A 673 -19.99 28.81 4.83
N ALA A 674 -20.82 27.79 4.92
CA ALA A 674 -21.81 27.60 5.97
C ALA A 674 -21.32 26.55 6.96
N TRP A 675 -21.73 26.68 8.23
CA TRP A 675 -21.39 25.70 9.27
C TRP A 675 -22.46 25.60 10.34
N SER A 676 -22.59 24.41 10.92
CA SER A 676 -23.44 24.10 12.07
C SER A 676 -22.64 23.31 13.12
N ALA A 677 -22.93 23.57 14.38
CA ALA A 677 -22.46 22.81 15.53
C ALA A 677 -23.69 22.13 16.15
N GLU A 678 -23.84 20.84 15.89
CA GLU A 678 -25.00 20.03 16.28
C GLU A 678 -24.67 19.17 17.50
N LEU A 679 -25.54 19.14 18.51
CA LEU A 679 -25.47 18.23 19.66
C LEU A 679 -25.92 16.82 19.28
N GLU A 680 -25.71 15.85 20.18
CA GLU A 680 -26.02 14.44 19.91
C GLU A 680 -27.52 14.17 19.67
N ASP A 681 -28.39 15.03 20.20
CA ASP A 681 -29.84 14.97 19.98
C ASP A 681 -30.30 15.67 18.69
N GLY A 682 -29.36 16.20 17.91
CA GLY A 682 -29.61 16.95 16.67
C GLY A 682 -29.93 18.44 16.88
N SER A 683 -29.98 18.93 18.11
CA SER A 683 -30.19 20.35 18.38
C SER A 683 -28.95 21.20 18.04
N LEU A 684 -29.17 22.46 17.65
CA LEU A 684 -28.09 23.35 17.26
C LEU A 684 -27.50 24.08 18.47
N ALA A 685 -26.20 23.89 18.71
CA ALA A 685 -25.43 24.68 19.67
C ALA A 685 -25.04 26.05 19.08
N ALA A 686 -24.70 26.09 17.78
CA ALA A 686 -24.41 27.31 17.04
C ALA A 686 -24.43 27.05 15.52
N SER A 687 -24.56 28.10 14.72
CA SER A 687 -24.39 28.04 13.27
C SER A 687 -23.92 29.38 12.74
N GLY A 688 -23.41 29.40 11.52
CA GLY A 688 -23.04 30.65 10.86
C GLY A 688 -22.70 30.46 9.39
N GLU A 689 -22.54 31.57 8.71
CA GLU A 689 -22.09 31.62 7.33
C GLU A 689 -21.12 32.77 7.10
N THR A 690 -20.19 32.58 6.18
CA THR A 690 -19.19 33.57 5.77
C THR A 690 -19.03 33.53 4.26
N ALA A 691 -19.05 34.72 3.63
CA ALA A 691 -18.74 34.85 2.21
C ALA A 691 -17.22 34.73 1.98
N VAL A 692 -16.84 34.02 0.92
CA VAL A 692 -15.45 33.80 0.50
C VAL A 692 -15.28 34.34 -0.92
N SER A 693 -14.44 35.35 -1.09
CA SER A 693 -14.32 36.05 -2.37
C SER A 693 -13.67 35.20 -3.46
N LYS A 694 -12.49 34.63 -3.18
CA LYS A 694 -11.72 33.85 -4.15
C LYS A 694 -10.83 32.81 -3.45
N VAL A 695 -10.80 31.59 -4.00
CA VAL A 695 -9.82 30.55 -3.65
C VAL A 695 -9.01 30.19 -4.88
N LYS A 696 -7.69 30.20 -4.75
CA LYS A 696 -6.79 29.89 -5.85
C LYS A 696 -6.62 28.38 -6.00
N GLN A 697 -6.59 27.89 -7.24
CA GLN A 697 -6.24 26.49 -7.51
C GLN A 697 -4.81 26.16 -7.06
N GLY A 698 -4.58 24.90 -6.69
CA GLY A 698 -3.27 24.38 -6.26
C GLY A 698 -2.82 24.90 -4.91
N THR A 699 -3.75 25.23 -4.00
CA THR A 699 -3.44 25.81 -2.69
C THR A 699 -4.25 25.22 -1.56
N VAL A 700 -3.74 25.38 -0.34
CA VAL A 700 -4.50 25.25 0.90
C VAL A 700 -4.84 26.68 1.37
N SER A 701 -6.11 27.05 1.32
CA SER A 701 -6.58 28.41 1.62
C SER A 701 -7.44 28.45 2.89
N GLU A 702 -7.26 29.47 3.72
CA GLU A 702 -8.18 29.73 4.84
C GLU A 702 -9.49 30.33 4.31
N LEU A 703 -10.61 29.68 4.60
CA LEU A 703 -11.95 30.17 4.23
C LEU A 703 -12.53 31.11 5.29
N GLY A 704 -12.19 30.88 6.56
CA GLY A 704 -12.65 31.66 7.69
C GLY A 704 -12.42 30.96 9.01
N THR A 705 -12.71 31.65 10.10
CA THR A 705 -12.66 31.09 11.46
C THR A 705 -14.07 30.83 11.97
N VAL A 706 -14.35 29.58 12.36
CA VAL A 706 -15.57 29.22 13.07
C VAL A 706 -15.35 29.53 14.54
N SER A 707 -16.20 30.37 15.12
CA SER A 707 -16.02 30.84 16.50
C SER A 707 -17.35 31.07 17.21
N PHE A 708 -17.57 30.37 18.32
CA PHE A 708 -18.79 30.49 19.14
C PHE A 708 -18.51 30.15 20.61
N PRO A 709 -19.26 30.72 21.56
CA PRO A 709 -19.14 30.35 22.97
C PRO A 709 -19.65 28.92 23.19
N LEU A 710 -18.89 28.11 23.92
CA LEU A 710 -19.37 26.82 24.41
C LEU A 710 -20.13 27.07 25.73
N PRO A 711 -21.40 26.68 25.84
CA PRO A 711 -22.16 26.85 27.08
C PRO A 711 -21.47 26.18 28.28
N LYS A 712 -21.77 26.68 29.48
CA LYS A 712 -21.33 26.07 30.74
C LYS A 712 -22.19 24.86 31.06
N TRP A 713 -22.02 23.79 30.29
CA TRP A 713 -22.69 22.52 30.55
C TRP A 713 -22.12 21.84 31.80
N ASP A 714 -23.01 21.24 32.57
CA ASP A 714 -22.73 20.38 33.73
C ASP A 714 -22.53 18.91 33.32
N LYS A 715 -22.89 18.56 32.08
CA LYS A 715 -22.67 17.27 31.44
C LYS A 715 -21.71 17.39 30.27
N ALA A 716 -21.03 16.28 29.97
CA ALA A 716 -20.19 16.18 28.79
C ALA A 716 -21.05 15.99 27.52
N HIS A 717 -20.60 16.59 26.43
CA HIS A 717 -21.29 16.58 25.13
C HIS A 717 -20.31 16.29 23.99
N CYS A 718 -20.81 15.73 22.90
CA CYS A 718 -20.16 15.57 21.62
C CYS A 718 -20.90 16.45 20.60
N ILE A 719 -20.21 17.47 20.10
CA ILE A 719 -20.70 18.35 19.04
C ILE A 719 -20.22 17.79 17.70
N THR A 720 -21.12 17.64 16.74
CA THR A 720 -20.76 17.47 15.33
C THR A 720 -20.67 18.84 14.67
N LEU A 721 -19.44 19.27 14.36
CA LEU A 721 -19.20 20.46 13.54
C LEU A 721 -19.30 20.06 12.07
N ARG A 722 -20.38 20.45 11.39
CA ARG A 722 -20.53 20.32 9.93
C ARG A 722 -20.13 21.61 9.25
N THR A 723 -19.41 21.49 8.14
CA THR A 723 -19.08 22.62 7.28
C THR A 723 -19.45 22.30 5.84
N VAL A 724 -20.00 23.29 5.15
CA VAL A 724 -20.43 23.20 3.76
C VAL A 724 -19.87 24.40 3.02
N PHE A 725 -19.07 24.16 1.99
CA PHE A 725 -18.56 25.19 1.11
C PHE A 725 -19.19 25.05 -0.27
N SER A 726 -19.84 26.11 -0.72
CA SER A 726 -20.50 26.18 -2.03
C SER A 726 -19.82 27.24 -2.89
N ALA A 727 -19.37 26.88 -4.09
CA ALA A 727 -18.80 27.80 -5.07
C ALA A 727 -19.02 27.27 -6.50
N ASP A 728 -19.27 28.18 -7.45
CA ASP A 728 -19.44 27.86 -8.89
C ASP A 728 -20.40 26.69 -9.18
N GLY A 729 -21.51 26.61 -8.43
CA GLY A 729 -22.53 25.56 -8.59
C GLY A 729 -22.14 24.20 -8.01
N THR A 730 -21.03 24.11 -7.29
CA THR A 730 -20.56 22.88 -6.63
C THR A 730 -20.53 23.05 -5.12
N THR A 731 -20.85 21.97 -4.41
CA THR A 731 -20.84 21.93 -2.94
C THR A 731 -19.85 20.89 -2.45
N ARG A 732 -19.14 21.22 -1.37
CA ARG A 732 -18.25 20.31 -0.63
C ARG A 732 -18.64 20.35 0.83
N GLU A 733 -18.66 19.19 1.47
CA GLU A 733 -18.96 19.09 2.89
C GLU A 733 -17.93 18.25 3.62
N ASN A 734 -17.72 18.57 4.89
CA ASN A 734 -16.98 17.72 5.82
C ASN A 734 -17.53 17.94 7.24
N HIS A 735 -17.22 17.03 8.15
CA HIS A 735 -17.63 17.14 9.53
C HIS A 735 -16.58 16.58 10.50
N TRP A 736 -16.67 17.03 11.75
CA TRP A 736 -15.80 16.59 12.83
C TRP A 736 -16.55 16.49 14.15
N LYS A 737 -16.24 15.46 14.93
CA LYS A 737 -16.67 15.36 16.32
C LYS A 737 -15.74 16.19 17.21
N ILE A 738 -16.34 17.03 18.05
CA ILE A 738 -15.68 17.86 19.06
C ILE A 738 -16.29 17.51 20.41
N TRP A 739 -15.48 17.06 21.35
CA TRP A 739 -15.95 16.64 22.67
C TRP A 739 -15.76 17.76 23.68
N VAL A 740 -16.81 18.10 24.40
CA VAL A 740 -16.87 19.21 25.34
C VAL A 740 -17.13 18.67 26.73
N PHE A 741 -16.22 18.95 27.66
CA PHE A 741 -16.28 18.41 29.02
C PHE A 741 -16.49 19.51 30.06
N PRO A 742 -17.28 19.26 31.12
CA PRO A 742 -17.51 20.22 32.20
C PRO A 742 -16.23 20.68 32.88
N ALA A 743 -16.24 21.93 33.33
CA ALA A 743 -15.17 22.49 34.13
C ALA A 743 -15.32 22.04 35.60
N VAL A 744 -14.63 20.95 35.97
CA VAL A 744 -14.66 20.41 37.34
C VAL A 744 -13.35 20.61 38.09
N LYS A 745 -13.45 20.61 39.42
CA LYS A 745 -12.31 20.40 40.31
C LYS A 745 -12.35 18.96 40.81
N THR A 746 -11.21 18.29 40.77
CA THR A 746 -11.08 16.94 41.32
C THR A 746 -10.63 17.04 42.78
N SER A 747 -11.35 16.38 43.67
CA SER A 747 -10.99 16.20 45.08
C SER A 747 -11.18 14.74 45.44
N ILE A 748 -10.30 14.18 46.26
CA ILE A 748 -10.41 12.78 46.69
C ILE A 748 -11.52 12.69 47.75
N PRO A 749 -12.60 11.91 47.54
CA PRO A 749 -13.66 11.77 48.52
C PRO A 749 -13.19 11.07 49.81
N ALA A 750 -13.94 11.25 50.88
CA ALA A 750 -13.72 10.47 52.11
C ALA A 750 -13.86 8.97 51.81
N GLY A 751 -12.97 8.14 52.38
CA GLY A 751 -12.97 6.70 52.13
C GLY A 751 -12.35 6.28 50.79
N VAL A 752 -11.83 7.22 49.99
CA VAL A 752 -11.13 6.95 48.72
C VAL A 752 -9.64 7.28 48.85
N ARG A 753 -8.76 6.47 48.23
CA ARG A 753 -7.34 6.79 48.04
C ARG A 753 -6.97 6.76 46.56
N VAL A 754 -6.05 7.64 46.17
CA VAL A 754 -5.42 7.60 44.83
C VAL A 754 -3.97 7.21 45.03
N GLU A 755 -3.59 6.04 44.52
CA GLU A 755 -2.26 5.49 44.75
C GLU A 755 -1.55 5.18 43.43
N LYS A 756 -0.23 5.32 43.41
CA LYS A 756 0.57 4.98 42.22
C LYS A 756 0.94 3.50 42.16
N ALA A 757 0.99 2.82 43.29
CA ALA A 757 1.37 1.42 43.36
C ALA A 757 0.55 0.73 44.45
N LEU A 758 0.31 -0.56 44.27
CA LEU A 758 -0.34 -1.38 45.26
C LEU A 758 0.65 -1.72 46.40
N SER A 759 0.20 -1.64 47.65
CA SER A 759 0.98 -2.02 48.83
C SER A 759 0.15 -2.87 49.79
N ALA A 760 0.79 -3.50 50.79
CA ALA A 760 0.07 -4.26 51.82
C ALA A 760 -0.91 -3.37 52.61
N ASP A 761 -0.56 -2.09 52.84
CA ASP A 761 -1.46 -1.11 53.46
C ASP A 761 -2.67 -0.81 52.57
N THR A 762 -2.46 -0.67 51.27
CA THR A 762 -3.53 -0.50 50.27
C THR A 762 -4.51 -1.67 50.31
N VAL A 763 -4.00 -2.92 50.35
CA VAL A 763 -4.85 -4.12 50.39
C VAL A 763 -5.64 -4.20 51.69
N LYS A 764 -5.03 -3.84 52.83
CA LYS A 764 -5.74 -3.77 54.11
C LYS A 764 -6.85 -2.71 54.08
N PHE A 765 -6.55 -1.52 53.58
CA PHE A 765 -7.53 -0.44 53.44
C PHE A 765 -8.74 -0.86 52.59
N LEU A 766 -8.49 -1.59 51.49
CA LEU A 766 -9.54 -2.18 50.66
C LEU A 766 -10.36 -3.22 51.43
N ALA A 767 -9.72 -4.15 52.13
CA ALA A 767 -10.40 -5.19 52.90
C ALA A 767 -11.36 -4.60 53.97
N ASP A 768 -10.97 -3.48 54.58
CA ASP A 768 -11.73 -2.74 55.58
C ASP A 768 -12.91 -1.92 54.99
N GLY A 769 -13.11 -1.93 53.66
CA GLY A 769 -14.21 -1.26 52.97
C GLY A 769 -13.83 0.03 52.23
N GLY A 770 -12.55 0.39 52.21
CA GLY A 770 -12.04 1.54 51.46
C GLY A 770 -12.07 1.35 49.94
N ALA A 771 -11.95 2.45 49.20
CA ALA A 771 -11.91 2.45 47.74
C ALA A 771 -10.59 3.02 47.23
N VAL A 772 -9.97 2.39 46.22
CA VAL A 772 -8.67 2.79 45.70
C VAL A 772 -8.72 2.99 44.19
N LEU A 773 -8.29 4.16 43.73
CA LEU A 773 -7.93 4.42 42.34
C LEU A 773 -6.42 4.26 42.16
N LEU A 774 -5.99 3.23 41.42
CA LEU A 774 -4.59 2.92 41.18
C LEU A 774 -4.14 3.45 39.81
N THR A 775 -3.13 4.33 39.75
CA THR A 775 -2.76 5.07 38.53
C THR A 775 -1.31 4.91 38.03
N GLY A 776 -0.41 4.31 38.81
CA GLY A 776 1.03 4.26 38.47
C GLY A 776 1.56 2.88 38.07
N GLY A 777 0.70 1.86 38.07
CA GLY A 777 1.02 0.49 37.69
C GLY A 777 0.48 -0.55 38.67
N PHE A 778 0.13 -1.72 38.15
CA PHE A 778 -0.31 -2.88 38.93
C PHE A 778 0.80 -3.94 39.00
N PRO A 779 1.00 -4.64 40.13
CA PRO A 779 1.99 -5.71 40.23
C PRO A 779 1.69 -6.81 39.20
N GLY A 780 2.54 -6.95 38.17
CA GLY A 780 2.28 -7.86 37.06
C GLY A 780 2.83 -7.43 35.71
N GLN A 781 2.38 -8.13 34.66
CA GLN A 781 2.67 -7.75 33.28
C GLN A 781 1.87 -6.50 32.88
N SER A 782 2.57 -5.48 32.39
CA SER A 782 1.98 -4.28 31.81
C SER A 782 2.72 -3.90 30.53
N MET A 783 2.04 -3.20 29.63
CA MET A 783 2.61 -2.78 28.34
C MET A 783 2.34 -1.29 28.11
N PRO A 784 3.33 -0.51 27.65
CA PRO A 784 3.08 0.84 27.16
C PRO A 784 2.13 0.79 25.95
N GLU A 785 1.20 1.74 25.88
CA GLU A 785 0.23 1.85 24.79
C GLU A 785 0.19 3.29 24.26
N ASN A 786 -0.32 3.44 23.04
CA ASN A 786 -0.60 4.72 22.40
C ASN A 786 -2.05 4.74 21.92
N PHE A 787 -2.49 5.85 21.32
CA PHE A 787 -3.84 5.89 20.76
C PHE A 787 -3.96 5.03 19.50
N ARG A 788 -3.01 5.14 18.55
CA ARG A 788 -3.07 4.40 17.26
C ARG A 788 -3.21 2.87 17.38
N PRO A 789 -3.77 2.19 16.36
CA PRO A 789 -3.67 0.74 16.26
C PRO A 789 -2.20 0.32 16.08
N HIS A 790 -1.93 -0.96 16.33
CA HIS A 790 -0.68 -1.60 15.95
C HIS A 790 -0.41 -1.42 14.46
N THR A 791 0.86 -1.43 14.08
CA THR A 791 1.26 -1.39 12.67
C THR A 791 0.84 -2.69 11.98
N SER A 792 0.16 -2.60 10.84
CA SER A 792 -0.14 -3.78 10.00
C SER A 792 1.11 -4.61 9.71
N GLY A 793 0.93 -5.93 9.60
CA GLY A 793 2.05 -6.89 9.56
C GLY A 793 2.78 -7.14 10.89
N ARG A 794 2.52 -6.36 11.94
CA ARG A 794 3.04 -6.60 13.31
C ARG A 794 1.99 -7.28 14.19
N SER A 795 2.43 -7.77 15.34
CA SER A 795 1.57 -8.47 16.31
C SER A 795 1.52 -7.80 17.69
N ILE A 796 2.34 -6.77 17.93
CA ILE A 796 2.43 -6.06 19.21
C ILE A 796 1.63 -4.77 19.13
N GLY A 797 0.79 -4.51 20.14
CA GLY A 797 -0.08 -3.33 20.23
C GLY A 797 -1.54 -3.74 20.41
N HIS A 798 -2.48 -2.91 19.95
CA HIS A 798 -3.91 -3.19 19.95
C HIS A 798 -4.55 -2.80 18.60
N SER A 799 -5.79 -3.22 18.35
CA SER A 799 -6.55 -2.90 17.13
C SER A 799 -7.65 -1.85 17.38
N GLY A 800 -7.74 -1.35 18.61
CA GLY A 800 -8.69 -0.33 19.04
C GLY A 800 -9.05 -0.54 20.51
N ALA A 801 -10.05 0.18 21.01
CA ALA A 801 -10.54 -0.02 22.38
C ALA A 801 -12.08 0.00 22.44
N ILE A 802 -12.62 -0.86 23.29
CA ILE A 802 -14.05 -1.09 23.46
C ILE A 802 -14.46 -0.73 24.89
N PRO A 803 -15.30 0.29 25.07
CA PRO A 803 -15.94 0.57 26.35
C PRO A 803 -17.07 -0.45 26.57
N HIS A 804 -16.97 -1.23 27.64
CA HIS A 804 -18.02 -2.15 28.06
C HIS A 804 -19.01 -1.46 28.99
N GLU A 805 -20.27 -1.91 29.00
CA GLU A 805 -21.34 -1.28 29.78
C GLU A 805 -20.95 -1.01 31.24
N HIS A 806 -21.02 0.27 31.64
CA HIS A 806 -20.68 0.72 32.99
C HIS A 806 -21.30 2.11 33.24
N PRO A 807 -21.73 2.45 34.47
CA PRO A 807 -22.28 3.77 34.79
C PRO A 807 -21.40 4.97 34.40
N LEU A 808 -20.07 4.81 34.44
CA LEU A 808 -19.11 5.86 34.05
C LEU A 808 -19.36 6.36 32.61
N TRP A 809 -19.67 5.46 31.68
CA TRP A 809 -19.86 5.81 30.26
C TRP A 809 -21.16 6.56 30.00
N LYS A 810 -22.12 6.58 30.95
CA LYS A 810 -23.33 7.40 30.83
C LYS A 810 -23.04 8.89 30.95
N GLN A 811 -21.92 9.25 31.60
CA GLN A 811 -21.49 10.63 31.80
C GLN A 811 -20.25 11.01 30.97
N PHE A 812 -19.76 10.08 30.13
CA PHE A 812 -18.62 10.29 29.25
C PHE A 812 -19.05 9.90 27.83
N PRO A 813 -19.16 10.84 26.86
CA PRO A 813 -19.67 10.52 25.52
C PRO A 813 -18.79 9.49 24.80
N VAL A 814 -19.39 8.34 24.46
CA VAL A 814 -18.77 7.23 23.72
C VAL A 814 -19.78 6.69 22.71
N ASP A 815 -19.28 6.25 21.56
CA ASP A 815 -20.08 5.65 20.49
C ASP A 815 -19.55 4.24 20.17
N GLY A 816 -19.53 3.38 21.20
CA GLY A 816 -19.14 1.97 21.09
C GLY A 816 -17.65 1.66 20.88
N PHE A 817 -16.80 2.66 20.65
CA PHE A 817 -15.34 2.55 20.60
C PHE A 817 -14.66 3.80 21.20
N ALA A 818 -13.35 3.72 21.46
CA ALA A 818 -12.54 4.88 21.86
C ALA A 818 -12.13 5.71 20.63
N ASP A 819 -12.79 6.87 20.45
CA ASP A 819 -12.48 7.83 19.40
C ASP A 819 -11.51 8.92 19.93
N TRP A 820 -11.30 10.00 19.17
CA TRP A 820 -10.30 11.04 19.46
C TRP A 820 -10.41 11.71 20.84
N GLN A 821 -11.53 11.59 21.56
CA GLN A 821 -11.61 12.08 22.94
C GLN A 821 -10.67 11.36 23.90
N PHE A 822 -10.30 10.11 23.57
CA PHE A 822 -9.36 9.32 24.35
C PHE A 822 -7.90 9.57 23.95
N PHE A 823 -7.61 10.24 22.84
CA PHE A 823 -6.24 10.42 22.32
C PHE A 823 -5.26 10.93 23.40
N PRO A 824 -5.53 12.02 24.14
CA PRO A 824 -4.60 12.49 25.17
C PRO A 824 -4.40 11.49 26.33
N MET A 825 -5.43 10.73 26.68
CA MET A 825 -5.38 9.76 27.79
C MET A 825 -4.73 8.44 27.40
N MET A 826 -4.82 8.04 26.13
CA MET A 826 -4.24 6.79 25.61
C MET A 826 -2.79 6.97 25.17
N THR A 827 -2.41 8.15 24.68
CA THR A 827 -1.03 8.44 24.29
C THR A 827 -0.11 8.46 25.51
N GLY A 828 0.82 7.49 25.58
CA GLY A 828 1.69 7.28 26.74
C GLY A 828 1.05 6.52 27.90
N SER A 829 -0.09 5.85 27.67
CA SER A 829 -0.79 5.04 28.68
C SER A 829 -0.10 3.70 28.93
N ARG A 830 -0.57 2.95 29.94
CA ARG A 830 -0.08 1.62 30.28
C ARG A 830 -1.23 0.65 30.52
N SER A 831 -1.29 -0.44 29.76
CA SER A 831 -2.32 -1.45 29.92
C SER A 831 -1.99 -2.49 30.99
N LEU A 832 -3.04 -3.03 31.61
CA LEU A 832 -3.00 -4.24 32.43
C LEU A 832 -3.14 -5.45 31.50
N ILE A 833 -2.22 -6.41 31.56
CA ILE A 833 -2.32 -7.68 30.83
C ILE A 833 -2.99 -8.70 31.75
N SER A 834 -4.06 -9.34 31.27
CA SER A 834 -4.72 -10.44 31.99
C SER A 834 -3.81 -11.66 32.07
N ASP A 835 -3.78 -12.30 33.24
CA ASP A 835 -3.07 -13.56 33.45
C ASP A 835 -3.87 -14.53 34.35
N PRO A 836 -3.49 -15.81 34.43
CA PRO A 836 -4.27 -16.82 35.16
C PRO A 836 -4.38 -16.63 36.68
N GLU A 837 -3.58 -15.76 37.29
CA GLU A 837 -3.66 -15.46 38.73
C GLU A 837 -4.74 -14.41 39.04
N MET A 838 -5.24 -13.71 38.02
CA MET A 838 -6.31 -12.72 38.14
C MET A 838 -7.69 -13.38 38.13
N PRO A 839 -8.69 -12.82 38.84
CA PRO A 839 -10.08 -13.20 38.64
C PRO A 839 -10.51 -12.99 37.19
N GLU A 840 -11.37 -13.86 36.67
CA GLU A 840 -12.01 -13.60 35.38
C GLU A 840 -12.84 -12.32 35.46
N TYR A 841 -12.57 -11.38 34.57
CA TYR A 841 -13.24 -10.09 34.57
C TYR A 841 -13.55 -9.63 33.15
N ARG A 842 -14.58 -8.78 33.07
CA ARG A 842 -14.84 -7.94 31.90
C ARG A 842 -14.26 -6.55 32.20
N PRO A 843 -13.28 -6.07 31.40
CA PRO A 843 -12.73 -4.72 31.58
C PRO A 843 -13.82 -3.64 31.48
N LEU A 844 -13.54 -2.43 31.97
CA LEU A 844 -14.39 -1.28 31.66
C LEU A 844 -14.01 -0.70 30.29
N LEU A 845 -12.71 -0.62 30.00
CA LEU A 845 -12.17 -0.28 28.69
C LEU A 845 -11.19 -1.38 28.26
N GLU A 846 -11.64 -2.24 27.37
CA GLU A 846 -10.86 -3.33 26.77
C GLU A 846 -10.04 -2.80 25.59
N LEU A 847 -8.79 -3.23 25.46
CA LEU A 847 -8.02 -3.04 24.24
C LEU A 847 -8.19 -4.27 23.34
N ILE A 848 -8.63 -4.07 22.10
CA ILE A 848 -8.82 -5.13 21.12
C ILE A 848 -7.44 -5.74 20.83
N PRO A 849 -7.19 -7.03 21.14
CA PRO A 849 -5.90 -7.65 20.82
C PRO A 849 -5.71 -7.80 19.30
N SER A 850 -4.48 -8.05 18.85
CA SER A 850 -4.26 -8.52 17.47
C SER A 850 -4.73 -9.97 17.34
N PHE A 851 -5.44 -10.34 16.26
CA PHE A 851 -5.83 -11.74 16.01
C PHE A 851 -4.61 -12.68 15.89
N LYS A 852 -3.44 -12.12 15.58
CA LYS A 852 -2.15 -12.82 15.45
C LYS A 852 -1.50 -13.13 16.80
N LEU A 853 -1.71 -12.26 17.79
CA LEU A 853 -1.17 -12.40 19.14
C LEU A 853 -2.21 -11.91 20.15
N ILE A 854 -2.96 -12.85 20.69
CA ILE A 854 -4.00 -12.54 21.66
C ILE A 854 -3.35 -12.33 23.04
N LYS A 855 -3.27 -11.07 23.45
CA LYS A 855 -3.06 -10.68 24.84
C LYS A 855 -4.25 -9.84 25.27
N ARG A 856 -5.09 -10.40 26.14
CA ARG A 856 -6.22 -9.67 26.74
C ARG A 856 -5.67 -8.53 27.59
N LYS A 857 -6.03 -7.31 27.23
CA LYS A 857 -5.49 -6.09 27.82
C LYS A 857 -6.61 -5.11 28.14
N SER A 858 -6.40 -4.30 29.15
CA SER A 858 -7.35 -3.26 29.56
C SER A 858 -6.63 -1.98 29.97
N LEU A 859 -7.29 -0.84 29.75
CA LEU A 859 -6.87 0.47 30.28
C LEU A 859 -7.67 0.87 31.52
N LEU A 860 -8.83 0.27 31.73
CA LEU A 860 -9.64 0.51 32.92
C LEU A 860 -10.29 -0.80 33.38
N SER A 861 -10.10 -1.15 34.65
CA SER A 861 -10.64 -2.36 35.29
C SER A 861 -11.11 -2.08 36.70
N GLU A 862 -12.12 -2.82 37.18
CA GLU A 862 -12.67 -2.72 38.53
C GLU A 862 -12.74 -4.11 39.16
N PHE A 863 -12.38 -4.19 40.44
CA PHE A 863 -12.44 -5.40 41.25
C PHE A 863 -13.03 -5.11 42.62
N GLN A 864 -13.77 -6.07 43.15
CA GLN A 864 -14.10 -6.14 44.57
C GLN A 864 -12.92 -6.72 45.35
N VAL A 865 -12.54 -6.11 46.47
CA VAL A 865 -11.50 -6.64 47.36
C VAL A 865 -12.01 -6.61 48.79
N GLY A 866 -12.44 -7.76 49.31
CA GLY A 866 -13.17 -7.82 50.58
C GLY A 866 -14.45 -6.98 50.53
N LYS A 867 -14.56 -5.99 51.41
CA LYS A 867 -15.69 -5.03 51.43
C LYS A 867 -15.45 -3.80 50.55
N GLY A 868 -14.25 -3.62 50.02
CA GLY A 868 -13.84 -2.42 49.29
C GLY A 868 -13.86 -2.56 47.78
N ARG A 869 -13.34 -1.53 47.10
CA ARG A 869 -13.24 -1.45 45.64
C ARG A 869 -11.87 -0.99 45.16
N LEU A 870 -11.33 -1.73 44.21
CA LEU A 870 -10.10 -1.38 43.51
C LEU A 870 -10.44 -1.05 42.05
N MET A 871 -10.11 0.17 41.62
CA MET A 871 -10.17 0.57 40.22
C MET A 871 -8.76 0.83 39.70
N ILE A 872 -8.37 0.08 38.67
CA ILE A 872 -7.06 0.16 38.03
C ILE A 872 -7.20 1.02 36.78
N CYS A 873 -6.50 2.14 36.75
CA CYS A 873 -6.54 3.11 35.66
C CYS A 873 -5.17 3.22 34.99
N GLY A 874 -5.08 2.73 33.76
CA GLY A 874 -3.90 2.76 32.90
C GLY A 874 -3.73 4.06 32.10
N PHE A 875 -4.73 4.95 32.10
CA PHE A 875 -4.67 6.20 31.35
C PHE A 875 -3.52 7.11 31.81
N HIS A 876 -2.91 7.79 30.85
CA HIS A 876 -2.01 8.90 31.12
C HIS A 876 -2.84 10.16 31.41
N MET A 877 -3.13 10.39 32.70
CA MET A 877 -3.96 11.52 33.12
C MET A 877 -3.20 12.85 33.01
N GLN A 878 -3.76 13.80 32.27
CA GLN A 878 -3.18 15.12 31.99
C GLN A 878 -4.11 16.23 32.46
N ASP A 879 -3.66 17.07 33.38
CA ASP A 879 -4.47 18.20 33.90
C ASP A 879 -4.72 19.30 32.84
N SER A 880 -3.98 19.28 31.73
CA SER A 880 -4.14 20.17 30.58
C SER A 880 -5.28 19.78 29.64
N ASP A 881 -5.76 18.53 29.68
CA ASP A 881 -6.82 18.03 28.81
C ASP A 881 -8.15 17.91 29.55
N PRO A 882 -9.25 18.53 29.05
CA PRO A 882 -10.52 18.54 29.75
C PRO A 882 -11.21 17.16 29.80
N ALA A 883 -10.94 16.25 28.85
CA ALA A 883 -11.48 14.88 28.92
C ALA A 883 -10.80 14.10 30.05
N SER A 884 -9.48 14.26 30.20
CA SER A 884 -8.72 13.63 31.28
C SER A 884 -9.15 14.11 32.67
N VAL A 885 -9.32 15.44 32.84
CA VAL A 885 -9.81 16.01 34.10
C VAL A 885 -11.21 15.50 34.43
N TRP A 886 -12.10 15.43 33.44
CA TRP A 886 -13.46 14.92 33.61
C TRP A 886 -13.49 13.42 33.91
N MET A 887 -12.69 12.60 33.21
CA MET A 887 -12.57 11.18 33.49
C MET A 887 -12.09 10.94 34.93
N LYS A 888 -11.06 11.65 35.38
CA LYS A 888 -10.57 11.59 36.76
C LYS A 888 -11.65 11.98 37.76
N TYR A 889 -12.45 13.00 37.47
CA TYR A 889 -13.61 13.37 38.29
C TYR A 889 -14.63 12.23 38.38
N LEU A 890 -15.05 11.66 37.25
CA LEU A 890 -16.01 10.56 37.23
C LEU A 890 -15.54 9.32 38.00
N LEU A 891 -14.26 8.97 37.87
CA LEU A 891 -13.66 7.85 38.60
C LEU A 891 -13.71 8.08 40.11
N LEU A 892 -13.32 9.27 40.57
CA LEU A 892 -13.34 9.61 42.00
C LEU A 892 -14.77 9.71 42.53
N GLU A 893 -15.67 10.29 41.74
CA GLU A 893 -17.07 10.47 42.10
C GLU A 893 -17.77 9.12 42.26
N TYR A 894 -17.58 8.19 41.31
CA TYR A 894 -18.05 6.81 41.42
C TYR A 894 -17.49 6.09 42.64
N LEU A 895 -16.18 6.19 42.90
CA LEU A 895 -15.54 5.57 44.07
C LEU A 895 -16.01 6.17 45.41
N GLY A 896 -16.51 7.41 45.42
CA GLY A 896 -17.00 8.07 46.63
C GLY A 896 -18.46 7.77 46.99
N ARG A 897 -19.26 7.19 46.08
CA ARG A 897 -20.68 6.93 46.34
C ARG A 897 -20.95 5.66 47.14
N HIS A 898 -20.02 4.71 47.13
CA HIS A 898 -20.18 3.38 47.74
C HIS A 898 -21.36 2.54 47.19
N ASP A 899 -21.93 2.89 46.03
CA ASP A 899 -23.04 2.22 45.34
C ASP A 899 -22.58 1.49 44.07
N TYR A 900 -21.54 0.67 44.21
CA TYR A 900 -20.81 0.11 43.08
C TYR A 900 -21.62 -0.88 42.25
N ALA A 901 -21.34 -0.88 40.94
CA ALA A 901 -21.74 -1.95 40.05
C ALA A 901 -21.13 -3.29 40.51
N ALA A 902 -21.74 -4.41 40.08
CA ALA A 902 -21.18 -5.72 40.33
C ALA A 902 -19.80 -5.84 39.66
N ALA A 903 -18.80 -6.25 40.43
CA ALA A 903 -17.42 -6.42 39.98
C ALA A 903 -16.88 -7.77 40.45
N PRO A 904 -15.97 -8.40 39.70
CA PRO A 904 -15.38 -9.68 40.10
C PRO A 904 -14.54 -9.53 41.37
N GLU A 905 -14.57 -10.57 42.21
CA GLU A 905 -13.88 -10.56 43.49
C GLU A 905 -12.42 -11.02 43.36
N TRP A 906 -11.50 -10.17 43.82
CA TRP A 906 -10.11 -10.49 44.07
C TRP A 906 -9.86 -10.48 45.57
N THR A 907 -9.78 -11.65 46.19
CA THR A 907 -9.67 -11.72 47.65
C THR A 907 -8.40 -11.02 48.15
N PRO A 908 -8.42 -10.39 49.34
CA PRO A 908 -7.25 -9.72 49.91
C PRO A 908 -6.02 -10.62 49.97
N GLU A 909 -6.19 -11.91 50.27
CA GLU A 909 -5.10 -12.89 50.36
C GLU A 909 -4.43 -13.12 49.00
N LYS A 910 -5.24 -13.31 47.94
CA LYS A 910 -4.72 -13.47 46.57
C LYS A 910 -4.01 -12.21 46.09
N LEU A 911 -4.51 -11.04 46.46
CA LEU A 911 -3.92 -9.76 46.09
C LEU A 911 -2.58 -9.50 46.83
N LEU A 912 -2.48 -9.92 48.10
CA LEU A 912 -1.22 -9.92 48.86
C LEU A 912 -0.21 -10.94 48.30
N MET A 913 -0.67 -12.14 47.92
CA MET A 913 0.17 -13.12 47.24
C MET A 913 0.74 -12.55 45.94
N ARG A 914 -0.10 -11.86 45.15
CA ARG A 914 0.34 -11.20 43.91
C ARG A 914 1.38 -10.12 44.16
N LEU A 915 1.23 -9.35 45.24
CA LEU A 915 2.25 -8.36 45.65
C LEU A 915 3.59 -9.03 46.01
N ALA A 916 3.55 -10.22 46.62
CA ALA A 916 4.73 -10.99 47.00
C ALA A 916 5.37 -11.78 45.85
N SER A 917 4.57 -12.24 44.88
CA SER A 917 5.01 -13.04 43.72
C SER A 917 5.39 -12.18 42.51
N ALA A 918 5.00 -10.90 42.49
CA ALA A 918 5.33 -10.00 41.40
C ALA A 918 6.86 -9.99 41.18
N PRO A 919 7.35 -10.32 39.98
CA PRO A 919 8.77 -10.22 39.70
C PRO A 919 9.22 -8.79 40.02
N LYS A 920 10.28 -8.64 40.83
CA LYS A 920 10.99 -7.35 40.95
C LYS A 920 11.26 -6.92 39.52
N THR A 921 10.67 -5.80 39.09
CA THR A 921 10.69 -5.28 37.71
C THR A 921 12.06 -5.48 37.07
N ALA A 922 12.23 -6.58 36.35
CA ALA A 922 13.46 -6.96 35.69
C ALA A 922 13.09 -7.68 34.39
N ALA A 923 13.28 -6.94 33.30
CA ALA A 923 13.56 -7.43 31.95
C ALA A 923 12.68 -8.58 31.42
N LEU A 924 11.47 -8.25 30.99
CA LEU A 924 10.77 -9.02 29.94
C LEU A 924 10.63 -8.18 28.65
N LEU A 925 11.67 -7.41 28.37
CA LEU A 925 12.07 -6.94 27.05
C LEU A 925 13.60 -6.87 27.08
N GLY A 926 14.26 -8.03 27.01
CA GLY A 926 15.72 -8.09 26.80
C GLY A 926 16.15 -7.56 25.42
N LYS A 927 15.20 -7.15 24.59
CA LYS A 927 15.42 -6.43 23.34
C LYS A 927 14.73 -5.09 23.45
N LYS A 928 15.42 -4.01 23.09
CA LYS A 928 14.75 -2.71 22.89
C LYS A 928 13.65 -2.93 21.83
N ILE A 929 12.63 -2.09 21.76
CA ILE A 929 11.66 -2.12 20.65
C ILE A 929 11.60 -0.70 20.06
N ASP A 930 11.59 -0.58 18.74
CA ASP A 930 11.50 0.70 18.05
C ASP A 930 10.06 1.24 18.03
N ALA A 931 9.88 2.46 17.51
CA ALA A 931 8.57 3.12 17.45
C ALA A 931 7.53 2.38 16.59
N GLY A 932 7.96 1.44 15.74
CA GLY A 932 7.11 0.58 14.90
C GLY A 932 6.83 -0.79 15.53
N GLY A 933 7.23 -1.02 16.78
CA GLY A 933 7.00 -2.29 17.46
C GLY A 933 7.99 -3.39 17.08
N ARG A 934 9.12 -3.08 16.42
CA ARG A 934 10.16 -4.06 16.08
C ARG A 934 11.17 -4.22 17.21
N PRO A 935 11.55 -5.44 17.60
CA PRO A 935 12.73 -5.64 18.44
C PRO A 935 13.97 -5.02 17.77
N ILE A 936 14.66 -4.15 18.49
CA ILE A 936 15.99 -3.63 18.18
C ILE A 936 16.98 -4.39 19.06
N ASP A 937 17.97 -4.99 18.41
CA ASP A 937 19.07 -5.70 19.09
C ASP A 937 19.96 -4.74 19.90
#